data_AF-A0A1E3U8X8-F1
#
_entry.id   AF-A0A1E3U8X8-F1
#
_cell.length_a   1.000
_cell.length_b   1.000
_cell.length_c   1.000
_cell.angle_alpha   90.00
_cell.angle_beta   90.00
_cell.angle_gamma   90.00
#
_symmetry.space_group_name_H-M   'P 1'
#
loop_
_entity.id
_entity.type
_entity.pdbx_description
1 polymer ?
#
loop_
_entity_poly.entity_id
_entity_poly.type
_entity_poly.pdbx_seq_one_letter_code
_entity_poly.pdbx_strand_id
1 'polypeptide(L)'
;MIKGIKFQKKFWFIIILLEIFILIIAGWSYKRKEPVNLNFTQDDLIYDSGENGAYLDTTSSSAYVASKEFLLPKGLYTVSINYEYSDPVLFSLTYIDGRYDSNASGDIPARITDNSTCDFRVSYSNRPMQVRGRLRGDAGEGSYILVKNISITDSPVALRNFVFELFLVLAFLNVILFLAVYRHKIRIDQENSRIFRALLVLTFIVSIPLMVDYLPSGHDLPFHLMRIEGLKAGLLSKVFPVKIQPDWLNGHGYAVSVFYGDVFLYFPALLRIFGISVQSVYKLYVLLVNIATIFISYYCFSKMSSKKCGLICAALYSLNIYRLVCLYTRAAVGEFTAMVFFPLVLYGLWKVYTLPGENKEHKQSWITIAAGYTGILVSHMISCEIIAIFTVLTCLLLWKSTFSKKNFWILVKAVMVIILLNLWFIVPVLDYLSSSVYVINNPNEYTPFRLDERAAYPAQLFMNTYGVTEQSKSYSAGTQNEMPMTLGISFLLLFAAWFIGGTTRKTNKSSNRMEMWLCVFLGMVSLLFVTYLLPYTALANLIPFLEFPERSLQYPWRFLSVAALFFTWLACLFFSDNELDIKKRYAIAAIIVVVAVWQGISFMSQILNQESPNRIYQEGNLTTCEVSGGEYLLLNSNKEDYINDVTYDVTKMEVKLWNRQYNKLELNITNLTQEEQQIEIPLLYYKGYKAEIKGGGYLGIKAGTSGRIRLDIPEDFKDTVTVGFEEPWYWRICELISLLSFIIIVINFFKRNIILSSMGKIRKVENSKQ
;
A
#
# COMPACT_ATOMS: atom_id res chain seq x y z
N MET A 1 31.70 1.60 9.12
CA MET A 1 32.91 1.96 9.89
C MET A 1 32.62 3.26 10.64
N ILE A 2 32.27 3.19 11.94
CA ILE A 2 32.05 4.35 12.81
C ILE A 2 33.04 4.18 13.96
N LYS A 3 34.03 5.09 14.10
CA LYS A 3 34.86 5.11 15.33
C LYS A 3 33.94 5.55 16.47
N GLY A 4 33.98 4.81 17.59
CA GLY A 4 33.06 4.93 18.73
C GLY A 4 32.59 6.36 18.99
N ILE A 5 31.38 6.67 18.54
CA ILE A 5 30.72 7.95 18.83
C ILE A 5 30.40 7.92 20.33
N LYS A 6 31.15 8.69 21.14
CA LYS A 6 30.68 9.07 22.49
C LYS A 6 29.52 10.04 22.29
N PHE A 7 28.30 9.50 22.33
CA PHE A 7 27.08 10.29 22.24
C PHE A 7 26.99 11.23 23.43
N GLN A 8 26.97 12.54 23.18
CA GLN A 8 26.88 13.55 24.23
C GLN A 8 25.45 13.62 24.78
N LYS A 9 25.05 12.62 25.59
CA LYS A 9 23.68 12.44 26.08
C LYS A 9 23.09 13.73 26.69
N LYS A 10 23.86 14.47 27.50
CA LYS A 10 23.42 15.72 28.12
C LYS A 10 23.10 16.82 27.10
N PHE A 11 23.93 16.99 26.07
CA PHE A 11 23.72 17.99 25.02
C PHE A 11 22.43 17.71 24.24
N TRP A 12 22.25 16.47 23.78
CA TRP A 12 21.04 16.07 23.04
C TRP A 12 19.79 16.09 23.91
N PHE A 13 19.90 15.76 25.20
CA PHE A 13 18.78 15.87 26.14
C PHE A 13 18.31 17.32 26.31
N ILE A 14 19.24 18.29 26.44
CA ILE A 14 18.89 19.71 26.53
C ILE A 14 18.21 20.21 25.26
N ILE A 15 18.70 19.81 24.08
CA ILE A 15 18.07 20.17 22.79
C ILE A 15 16.64 19.66 22.74
N ILE A 16 16.41 18.38 23.05
CA ILE A 16 15.07 17.78 23.02
C ILE A 16 14.13 18.50 24.01
N LEU A 17 14.60 18.86 25.21
CA LEU A 17 13.79 19.63 26.17
C LEU A 17 13.40 21.01 25.63
N LEU A 18 14.34 21.72 25.01
CA LEU A 18 14.09 23.03 24.41
C LEU A 18 13.11 22.94 23.23
N GLU A 19 13.22 21.89 22.41
CA GLU A 19 12.27 21.61 21.33
C GLU A 19 10.87 21.30 21.84
N ILE A 20 10.73 20.48 22.89
CA ILE A 20 9.44 20.22 23.54
C ILE A 20 8.82 21.54 24.04
N PHE A 21 9.61 22.41 24.65
CA PHE A 21 9.14 23.72 25.12
C PHE A 21 8.67 24.62 23.96
N ILE A 22 9.43 24.66 22.86
CA ILE A 22 9.04 25.36 21.63
C ILE A 22 7.71 24.83 21.08
N LEU A 23 7.54 23.50 21.01
CA LEU A 23 6.31 22.89 20.51
C LEU A 23 5.09 23.25 21.38
N ILE A 24 5.24 23.25 22.70
CA ILE A 24 4.18 23.61 23.64
C ILE A 24 3.78 25.08 23.47
N ILE A 25 4.74 26.00 23.45
CA ILE A 25 4.46 27.44 23.27
C ILE A 25 3.83 27.69 21.90
N ALA A 26 4.37 27.10 20.84
CA ALA A 26 3.85 27.27 19.49
C ALA A 26 2.40 26.77 19.40
N GLY A 27 2.10 25.59 19.95
CA GLY A 27 0.74 25.05 19.99
C GLY A 27 -0.22 25.92 20.82
N TRP A 28 0.23 26.43 21.97
CA TRP A 28 -0.55 27.33 22.81
C TRP A 28 -0.87 28.66 22.11
N SER A 29 0.12 29.26 21.43
CA SER A 29 -0.06 30.47 20.62
C SER A 29 -0.99 30.23 19.43
N TYR A 30 -0.90 29.08 18.76
CA TYR A 30 -1.79 28.74 17.64
C TYR A 30 -3.25 28.67 18.06
N LYS A 31 -3.54 28.10 19.24
CA LYS A 31 -4.91 27.98 19.76
C LYS A 31 -5.59 29.33 20.07
N ARG A 32 -4.81 30.41 20.20
CA ARG A 32 -5.32 31.77 20.48
C ARG A 32 -5.67 32.58 19.24
N LYS A 33 -5.52 32.02 18.04
CA LYS A 33 -5.97 32.68 16.81
C LYS A 33 -7.49 32.82 16.84
N GLU A 34 -8.00 33.91 16.26
CA GLU A 34 -9.43 34.10 16.06
C GLU A 34 -9.97 32.98 15.16
N PRO A 35 -11.05 32.30 15.57
CA PRO A 35 -11.60 31.22 14.77
C PRO A 35 -12.27 31.76 13.52
N VAL A 36 -12.05 31.09 12.39
CA VAL A 36 -12.75 31.38 11.14
C VAL A 36 -14.10 30.67 11.16
N ASN A 37 -15.15 31.42 10.85
CA ASN A 37 -16.49 30.89 10.61
C ASN A 37 -17.18 31.72 9.52
N LEU A 38 -17.12 31.24 8.28
CA LEU A 38 -17.83 31.84 7.14
C LEU A 38 -19.07 31.00 6.84
N ASN A 39 -20.19 31.65 6.57
CA ASN A 39 -21.43 30.99 6.19
C ASN A 39 -22.07 31.73 5.02
N PHE A 40 -22.37 30.99 3.95
CA PHE A 40 -23.04 31.49 2.75
C PHE A 40 -24.38 30.76 2.61
N THR A 41 -25.47 31.50 2.79
CA THR A 41 -26.83 30.99 2.55
C THR A 41 -27.16 31.08 1.06
N GLN A 42 -28.34 30.61 0.63
CA GLN A 42 -28.75 30.65 -0.78
C GLN A 42 -28.70 32.07 -1.38
N ASP A 43 -28.99 33.11 -0.59
CA ASP A 43 -28.96 34.51 -1.03
C ASP A 43 -27.54 35.03 -1.30
N ASP A 44 -26.52 34.32 -0.83
CA ASP A 44 -25.11 34.64 -1.04
C ASP A 44 -24.48 33.86 -2.19
N LEU A 45 -25.24 33.01 -2.86
CA LEU A 45 -24.76 32.20 -3.98
C LEU A 45 -24.99 32.89 -5.32
N ILE A 46 -24.06 32.69 -6.23
CA ILE A 46 -24.04 33.31 -7.55
C ILE A 46 -23.78 32.25 -8.64
N TYR A 47 -24.30 32.49 -9.84
CA TYR A 47 -23.90 31.77 -11.05
C TYR A 47 -22.55 32.26 -11.57
N ASP A 48 -21.99 31.55 -12.54
CA ASP A 48 -20.81 31.96 -13.30
C ASP A 48 -21.00 33.29 -14.07
N SER A 49 -22.24 33.67 -14.37
CA SER A 49 -22.61 34.99 -14.89
C SER A 49 -22.48 36.13 -13.87
N GLY A 50 -22.39 35.80 -12.57
CA GLY A 50 -22.41 36.74 -11.45
C GLY A 50 -23.81 37.09 -10.93
N GLU A 51 -24.88 36.55 -11.53
CA GLU A 51 -26.25 36.71 -11.04
C GLU A 51 -26.51 35.82 -9.81
N ASN A 52 -27.40 36.25 -8.90
CA ASN A 52 -27.74 35.45 -7.73
C ASN A 52 -28.45 34.15 -8.13
N GLY A 53 -28.02 33.04 -7.55
CA GLY A 53 -28.45 31.72 -7.97
C GLY A 53 -27.91 30.59 -7.13
N ALA A 54 -28.77 29.62 -6.82
CA ALA A 54 -28.43 28.46 -6.00
C ALA A 54 -28.75 27.12 -6.65
N TYR A 55 -29.37 27.11 -7.84
CA TYR A 55 -29.90 25.92 -8.52
C TYR A 55 -29.30 25.76 -9.92
N LEU A 56 -28.89 24.55 -10.30
CA LEU A 56 -28.39 24.24 -11.64
C LEU A 56 -28.96 22.90 -12.11
N ASP A 57 -29.36 22.83 -13.38
CA ASP A 57 -29.78 21.60 -14.05
C ASP A 57 -29.17 21.48 -15.46
N THR A 58 -29.45 20.38 -16.15
CA THR A 58 -28.92 20.13 -17.52
C THR A 58 -29.41 21.12 -18.57
N THR A 59 -30.42 21.94 -18.28
CA THR A 59 -30.95 22.97 -19.19
C THR A 59 -30.37 24.35 -18.92
N SER A 60 -29.66 24.51 -17.81
CA SER A 60 -29.10 25.77 -17.35
C SER A 60 -27.95 26.21 -18.27
N SER A 61 -27.91 27.51 -18.63
CA SER A 61 -26.83 28.09 -19.43
C SER A 61 -25.54 28.34 -18.62
N SER A 62 -25.65 28.36 -17.30
CA SER A 62 -24.54 28.56 -16.37
C SER A 62 -23.72 27.28 -16.18
N ALA A 63 -22.39 27.42 -16.05
CA ALA A 63 -21.51 26.27 -15.84
C ALA A 63 -21.44 25.80 -14.38
N TYR A 64 -21.70 26.69 -13.41
CA TYR A 64 -21.62 26.37 -11.98
C TYR A 64 -22.41 27.37 -11.12
N VAL A 65 -22.72 26.94 -9.89
CA VAL A 65 -23.15 27.78 -8.76
C VAL A 65 -21.94 27.96 -7.83
N ALA A 66 -21.73 29.16 -7.31
CA ALA A 66 -20.58 29.48 -6.47
C ALA A 66 -20.95 30.32 -5.24
N SER A 67 -20.15 30.21 -4.19
CA SER A 67 -20.14 31.22 -3.12
C SER A 67 -19.64 32.57 -3.67
N LYS A 68 -20.00 33.67 -3.01
CA LYS A 68 -19.23 34.92 -3.10
C LYS A 68 -17.74 34.69 -2.85
N GLU A 69 -16.92 35.55 -3.40
CA GLU A 69 -15.47 35.50 -3.23
C GLU A 69 -15.08 35.75 -1.77
N PHE A 70 -14.10 35.02 -1.27
CA PHE A 70 -13.57 35.21 0.08
C PHE A 70 -12.06 35.01 0.16
N LEU A 71 -11.46 35.54 1.22
CA LEU A 71 -10.05 35.39 1.54
C LEU A 71 -9.91 34.67 2.88
N LEU A 72 -8.90 33.80 2.97
CA LEU A 72 -8.58 33.07 4.19
C LEU A 72 -7.10 33.23 4.53
N PRO A 73 -6.73 33.38 5.82
CA PRO A 73 -5.34 33.27 6.24
C PRO A 73 -4.73 31.91 5.88
N LYS A 74 -3.40 31.81 5.84
CA LYS A 74 -2.71 30.53 5.65
C LYS A 74 -3.08 29.57 6.79
N GLY A 75 -3.63 28.41 6.45
CA GLY A 75 -4.20 27.48 7.44
C GLY A 75 -4.82 26.23 6.83
N LEU A 76 -5.41 25.42 7.71
CA LEU A 76 -6.22 24.25 7.37
C LEU A 76 -7.66 24.52 7.82
N TYR A 77 -8.60 24.34 6.91
CA TYR A 77 -10.02 24.64 7.11
C TYR A 77 -10.87 23.45 6.66
N THR A 78 -12.10 23.41 7.12
CA THR A 78 -13.11 22.44 6.67
C THR A 78 -14.22 23.19 5.97
N VAL A 79 -14.53 22.80 4.73
CA VAL A 79 -15.76 23.23 4.04
C VAL A 79 -16.83 22.16 4.27
N SER A 80 -18.04 22.59 4.61
CA SER A 80 -19.25 21.76 4.65
C SER A 80 -20.29 22.37 3.73
N ILE A 81 -20.86 21.55 2.85
CA ILE A 81 -21.76 21.98 1.79
C ILE A 81 -23.03 21.16 1.92
N ASN A 82 -24.15 21.82 2.22
CA ASN A 82 -25.48 21.21 2.26
C ASN A 82 -26.20 21.50 0.95
N TYR A 83 -26.81 20.49 0.33
CA TYR A 83 -27.45 20.60 -0.98
C TYR A 83 -28.57 19.56 -1.14
N GLU A 84 -29.39 19.73 -2.18
CA GLU A 84 -30.23 18.67 -2.77
C GLU A 84 -29.72 18.42 -4.18
N TYR A 85 -29.78 17.19 -4.67
CA TYR A 85 -29.20 16.87 -5.97
C TYR A 85 -29.78 15.61 -6.60
N SER A 86 -29.53 15.48 -7.90
CA SER A 86 -29.62 14.24 -8.66
C SER A 86 -28.26 14.00 -9.32
N ASP A 87 -27.64 12.86 -9.01
CA ASP A 87 -26.28 12.47 -9.44
C ASP A 87 -26.10 12.57 -10.96
N PRO A 88 -24.89 12.90 -11.48
CA PRO A 88 -23.60 13.10 -10.79
C PRO A 88 -23.21 14.58 -10.59
N VAL A 89 -22.99 14.98 -9.33
CA VAL A 89 -22.64 16.37 -8.92
C VAL A 89 -21.24 16.45 -8.28
N LEU A 90 -20.50 17.52 -8.59
CA LEU A 90 -19.17 17.79 -8.06
C LEU A 90 -19.07 19.20 -7.45
N PHE A 91 -18.38 19.28 -6.32
CA PHE A 91 -17.95 20.55 -5.72
C PHE A 91 -16.44 20.71 -5.84
N SER A 92 -15.96 21.96 -5.84
CA SER A 92 -14.54 22.26 -5.81
C SER A 92 -14.26 23.58 -5.12
N LEU A 93 -13.04 23.72 -4.60
CA LEU A 93 -12.55 24.95 -4.01
C LEU A 93 -11.43 25.51 -4.89
N THR A 94 -11.68 26.68 -5.48
CA THR A 94 -10.82 27.21 -6.56
C THR A 94 -10.37 28.64 -6.24
N TYR A 95 -9.10 28.93 -6.52
CA TYR A 95 -8.54 30.27 -6.59
C TYR A 95 -8.92 30.92 -7.92
N ILE A 96 -9.51 32.10 -7.87
CA ILE A 96 -10.12 32.76 -9.04
C ILE A 96 -9.16 33.71 -9.81
N ASP A 97 -7.92 33.82 -9.37
CA ASP A 97 -6.93 34.76 -9.92
C ASP A 97 -6.17 34.23 -11.16
N GLY A 98 -6.51 33.04 -11.64
CA GLY A 98 -5.94 32.43 -12.86
C GLY A 98 -4.46 32.02 -12.77
N ARG A 99 -3.87 31.92 -11.57
CA ARG A 99 -2.45 31.55 -11.40
C ARG A 99 -2.20 30.03 -11.36
N TYR A 100 -0.93 29.64 -11.37
CA TYR A 100 -0.38 28.26 -11.50
C TYR A 100 -1.00 27.20 -10.58
N ASP A 101 -1.53 27.58 -9.41
CA ASP A 101 -2.23 26.68 -8.49
C ASP A 101 -3.68 27.14 -8.36
N SER A 102 -4.55 26.70 -9.27
CA SER A 102 -5.94 27.16 -9.32
C SER A 102 -6.83 26.45 -8.30
N ASN A 103 -6.41 25.35 -7.70
CA ASN A 103 -7.29 24.51 -6.89
C ASN A 103 -6.78 24.38 -5.46
N ALA A 104 -7.56 24.89 -4.50
CA ALA A 104 -7.28 24.74 -3.08
C ALA A 104 -7.77 23.39 -2.52
N SER A 105 -8.67 22.72 -3.23
CA SER A 105 -9.07 21.33 -3.00
C SER A 105 -9.10 20.54 -4.32
N GLY A 106 -9.17 19.22 -4.23
CA GLY A 106 -9.61 18.39 -5.35
C GLY A 106 -11.12 18.47 -5.54
N ASP A 107 -11.63 17.74 -6.52
CA ASP A 107 -13.08 17.55 -6.68
C ASP A 107 -13.65 16.83 -5.44
N ILE A 108 -14.78 17.31 -4.95
CA ILE A 108 -15.51 16.82 -3.78
C ILE A 108 -16.82 16.26 -4.33
N PRO A 109 -16.98 14.93 -4.44
CA PRO A 109 -18.22 14.35 -4.92
C PRO A 109 -19.39 14.66 -3.98
N ALA A 110 -20.58 14.75 -4.58
CA ALA A 110 -21.81 14.69 -3.83
C ALA A 110 -21.95 13.34 -3.12
N ARG A 111 -22.71 13.32 -2.02
CA ARG A 111 -22.91 12.18 -1.13
C ARG A 111 -24.41 12.02 -0.91
N ILE A 112 -24.84 10.77 -0.73
CA ILE A 112 -26.22 10.38 -0.42
C ILE A 112 -26.76 11.08 0.86
N THR A 113 -25.87 11.59 1.70
CA THR A 113 -26.23 12.33 2.93
C THR A 113 -26.63 13.79 2.70
N ASP A 114 -26.74 14.26 1.46
CA ASP A 114 -27.08 15.66 1.11
C ASP A 114 -26.13 16.71 1.73
N ASN A 115 -24.95 16.24 2.15
CA ASN A 115 -23.92 17.02 2.79
C ASN A 115 -22.54 16.45 2.46
N SER A 116 -21.66 17.29 1.94
CA SER A 116 -20.26 16.95 1.68
C SER A 116 -19.34 17.82 2.53
N THR A 117 -18.43 17.16 3.26
CA THR A 117 -17.39 17.82 4.06
C THR A 117 -16.01 17.51 3.51
N CYS A 118 -15.14 18.51 3.42
CA CYS A 118 -13.76 18.32 2.99
C CYS A 118 -12.81 19.27 3.72
N ASP A 119 -11.73 18.73 4.27
CA ASP A 119 -10.62 19.55 4.73
C ASP A 119 -9.86 20.13 3.52
N PHE A 120 -9.30 21.32 3.64
CA PHE A 120 -8.46 21.91 2.60
C PHE A 120 -7.41 22.81 3.21
N ARG A 121 -6.32 23.03 2.47
CA ARG A 121 -5.19 23.84 2.90
C ARG A 121 -5.12 25.12 2.09
N VAL A 122 -5.11 26.25 2.77
CA VAL A 122 -4.85 27.55 2.15
C VAL A 122 -3.37 27.83 2.25
N SER A 123 -2.69 27.84 1.11
CA SER A 123 -1.26 28.15 1.01
C SER A 123 -1.01 29.64 0.81
N TYR A 124 -1.96 30.33 0.17
CA TYR A 124 -1.85 31.72 -0.26
C TYR A 124 -2.99 32.55 0.33
N SER A 125 -2.68 33.43 1.28
CA SER A 125 -3.70 34.19 2.02
C SER A 125 -4.25 35.42 1.29
N ASN A 126 -3.62 35.80 0.19
CA ASN A 126 -3.97 36.99 -0.61
C ASN A 126 -4.66 36.64 -1.93
N ARG A 127 -5.03 35.38 -2.14
CA ARG A 127 -5.67 34.92 -3.36
C ARG A 127 -7.15 34.67 -3.08
N PRO A 128 -8.08 35.37 -3.76
CA PRO A 128 -9.51 35.16 -3.55
C PRO A 128 -9.93 33.76 -4.00
N MET A 129 -10.92 33.21 -3.30
CA MET A 129 -11.39 31.84 -3.44
C MET A 129 -12.91 31.79 -3.57
N GLN A 130 -13.40 30.72 -4.21
CA GLN A 130 -14.82 30.37 -4.26
C GLN A 130 -14.99 28.86 -4.05
N VAL A 131 -16.10 28.49 -3.40
CA VAL A 131 -16.62 27.12 -3.46
C VAL A 131 -17.56 27.05 -4.65
N ARG A 132 -17.36 26.11 -5.56
CA ARG A 132 -18.16 25.94 -6.79
C ARG A 132 -18.83 24.58 -6.78
N GLY A 133 -20.11 24.52 -7.14
CA GLY A 133 -20.87 23.30 -7.41
C GLY A 133 -21.26 23.24 -8.89
N ARG A 134 -21.09 22.07 -9.52
CA ARG A 134 -21.39 21.83 -10.93
C ARG A 134 -21.93 20.42 -11.17
N LEU A 135 -22.67 20.25 -12.25
CA LEU A 135 -22.96 18.92 -12.78
C LEU A 135 -21.69 18.33 -13.42
N ARG A 136 -21.51 17.01 -13.34
CA ARG A 136 -20.44 16.31 -14.05
C ARG A 136 -20.78 16.24 -15.54
N GLY A 137 -19.77 16.12 -16.40
CA GLY A 137 -19.95 16.18 -17.86
C GLY A 137 -20.78 15.05 -18.48
N ASP A 138 -21.09 14.01 -17.72
CA ASP A 138 -21.92 12.86 -18.08
C ASP A 138 -23.29 12.87 -17.37
N ALA A 139 -23.70 14.02 -16.81
CA ALA A 139 -25.01 14.19 -16.21
C ALA A 139 -26.12 13.99 -17.26
N GLY A 140 -27.05 13.09 -16.96
CA GLY A 140 -28.21 12.78 -17.81
C GLY A 140 -29.34 13.80 -17.67
N GLU A 141 -30.30 13.75 -18.60
CA GLU A 141 -31.48 14.61 -18.58
C GLU A 141 -32.22 14.50 -17.22
N GLY A 142 -32.50 15.65 -16.59
CA GLY A 142 -33.14 15.71 -15.26
C GLY A 142 -32.17 15.73 -14.07
N SER A 143 -30.85 15.68 -14.30
CA SER A 143 -29.86 15.89 -13.24
C SER A 143 -29.88 17.35 -12.77
N TYR A 144 -29.79 17.57 -11.46
CA TYR A 144 -29.83 18.90 -10.86
C TYR A 144 -29.00 19.00 -9.59
N ILE A 145 -28.73 20.23 -9.17
CA ILE A 145 -28.15 20.58 -7.88
C ILE A 145 -28.83 21.84 -7.35
N LEU A 146 -29.25 21.82 -6.09
CA LEU A 146 -29.68 22.97 -5.30
C LEU A 146 -28.77 23.11 -4.09
N VAL A 147 -27.90 24.11 -4.05
CA VAL A 147 -27.06 24.36 -2.89
C VAL A 147 -27.87 25.12 -1.84
N LYS A 148 -27.94 24.58 -0.62
CA LYS A 148 -28.67 25.19 0.51
C LYS A 148 -27.80 26.10 1.35
N ASN A 149 -26.60 25.65 1.69
CA ASN A 149 -25.69 26.38 2.56
C ASN A 149 -24.24 25.91 2.38
N ILE A 150 -23.30 26.85 2.42
CA ILE A 150 -21.87 26.58 2.43
C ILE A 150 -21.28 27.18 3.70
N SER A 151 -20.67 26.35 4.54
CA SER A 151 -19.98 26.81 5.76
C SER A 151 -18.50 26.45 5.72
N ILE A 152 -17.64 27.37 6.16
CA ILE A 152 -16.19 27.17 6.26
C ILE A 152 -15.75 27.49 7.68
N THR A 153 -15.07 26.53 8.30
CA THR A 153 -14.57 26.64 9.69
C THR A 153 -13.12 26.21 9.79
N ASP A 154 -12.44 26.53 10.90
CA ASP A 154 -11.12 25.96 11.20
C ASP A 154 -11.18 24.44 11.26
N SER A 155 -10.22 23.79 10.61
CA SER A 155 -10.19 22.32 10.61
C SER A 155 -9.87 21.78 12.00
N PRO A 156 -10.55 20.72 12.47
CA PRO A 156 -10.28 20.10 13.76
C PRO A 156 -8.85 19.53 13.86
N VAL A 157 -8.18 19.32 12.72
CA VAL A 157 -6.80 18.81 12.68
C VAL A 157 -5.74 19.92 12.55
N ALA A 158 -6.13 21.19 12.40
CA ALA A 158 -5.23 22.29 12.08
C ALA A 158 -4.13 22.49 13.14
N LEU A 159 -4.48 22.53 14.42
CA LEU A 159 -3.52 22.63 15.52
C LEU A 159 -2.54 21.46 15.55
N ARG A 160 -3.08 20.23 15.42
CA ARG A 160 -2.29 19.00 15.43
C ARG A 160 -1.30 18.98 14.26
N ASN A 161 -1.75 19.38 13.08
CA ASN A 161 -0.93 19.47 11.89
C ASN A 161 0.19 20.52 12.04
N PHE A 162 -0.13 21.72 12.53
CA PHE A 162 0.86 22.77 12.76
C PHE A 162 1.98 22.33 13.70
N VAL A 163 1.64 21.73 14.85
CA VAL A 163 2.62 21.23 15.82
C VAL A 163 3.47 20.11 15.20
N PHE A 164 2.84 19.24 14.40
CA PHE A 164 3.54 18.15 13.73
C PHE A 164 4.52 18.65 12.65
N GLU A 165 4.13 19.62 11.83
CA GLU A 165 5.04 20.23 10.85
C GLU A 165 6.25 20.90 11.52
N LEU A 166 6.01 21.61 12.62
CA LEU A 166 7.09 22.21 13.41
C LEU A 166 8.01 21.12 13.99
N PHE A 167 7.45 20.02 14.50
CA PHE A 167 8.23 18.87 14.95
C PHE A 167 9.11 18.30 13.83
N LEU A 168 8.57 18.15 12.61
CA LEU A 168 9.35 17.66 11.46
C LEU A 168 10.50 18.60 11.09
N VAL A 169 10.27 19.92 11.14
CA VAL A 169 11.33 20.91 10.91
C VAL A 169 12.44 20.77 11.96
N LEU A 170 12.08 20.67 13.25
CA LEU A 170 13.03 20.47 14.33
C LEU A 170 13.79 19.14 14.19
N ALA A 171 13.10 18.06 13.86
CA ALA A 171 13.71 16.76 13.59
C ALA A 171 14.71 16.81 12.42
N PHE A 172 14.38 17.55 11.36
CA PHE A 172 15.29 17.76 10.24
C PHE A 172 16.53 18.58 10.64
N LEU A 173 16.35 19.65 11.41
CA LEU A 173 17.46 20.44 11.97
C LEU A 173 18.34 19.59 12.88
N ASN A 174 17.76 18.67 13.66
CA ASN A 174 18.50 17.70 14.47
C ASN A 174 19.37 16.77 13.62
N VAL A 175 18.88 16.30 12.48
CA VAL A 175 19.68 15.50 11.54
C VAL A 175 20.85 16.31 10.99
N ILE A 176 20.62 17.55 10.57
CA ILE A 176 21.69 18.45 10.10
C ILE A 176 22.72 18.68 11.20
N LEU A 177 22.28 19.01 12.41
CA LEU A 177 23.14 19.23 13.56
C LEU A 177 23.94 17.98 13.90
N PHE A 178 23.31 16.80 13.88
CA PHE A 178 23.97 15.52 14.11
C PHE A 178 25.07 15.30 13.07
N LEU A 179 24.77 15.47 11.79
CA LEU A 179 25.75 15.33 10.72
C LEU A 179 26.89 16.34 10.87
N ALA A 180 26.60 17.60 11.22
CA ALA A 180 27.60 18.64 11.42
C ALA A 180 28.55 18.33 12.59
N VAL A 181 28.01 17.95 13.75
CA VAL A 181 28.78 17.62 14.97
C VAL A 181 29.65 16.38 14.77
N TYR A 182 29.12 15.38 14.06
CA TYR A 182 29.79 14.08 13.91
C TYR A 182 30.52 13.90 12.57
N ARG A 183 30.55 14.91 11.68
CA ARG A 183 31.18 14.83 10.33
C ARG A 183 32.61 14.30 10.35
N HIS A 184 33.42 14.75 11.31
CA HIS A 184 34.83 14.33 11.42
C HIS A 184 35.00 12.88 11.93
N LYS A 185 33.95 12.32 12.55
CA LYS A 185 33.93 10.94 13.07
C LYS A 185 33.31 9.95 12.08
N ILE A 186 32.54 10.44 11.11
CA ILE A 186 31.94 9.65 10.03
C ILE A 186 32.95 9.60 8.86
N ARG A 187 33.85 8.61 8.88
CA ARG A 187 34.71 8.30 7.74
C ARG A 187 34.05 7.22 6.88
N ILE A 188 33.50 7.62 5.75
CA ILE A 188 33.01 6.69 4.70
C ILE A 188 34.12 6.61 3.65
N ASP A 189 34.52 5.40 3.27
CA ASP A 189 35.49 5.23 2.18
C ASP A 189 34.94 5.78 0.86
N GLN A 190 35.84 6.22 -0.03
CA GLN A 190 35.44 6.87 -1.27
C GLN A 190 34.56 5.98 -2.15
N GLU A 191 34.79 4.66 -2.14
CA GLU A 191 34.00 3.71 -2.92
C GLU A 191 32.55 3.66 -2.40
N ASN A 192 32.34 3.44 -1.11
CA ASN A 192 31.00 3.42 -0.49
C ASN A 192 30.29 4.77 -0.66
N SER A 193 31.03 5.89 -0.62
CA SER A 193 30.46 7.20 -0.90
C SER A 193 29.96 7.34 -2.34
N ARG A 194 30.70 6.83 -3.33
CA ARG A 194 30.26 6.82 -4.74
C ARG A 194 29.04 5.93 -4.95
N ILE A 195 29.05 4.75 -4.34
CA ILE A 195 27.92 3.82 -4.43
C ILE A 195 26.67 4.41 -3.77
N PHE A 196 26.80 4.96 -2.56
CA PHE A 196 25.66 5.59 -1.88
C PHE A 196 25.05 6.71 -2.72
N ARG A 197 25.88 7.58 -3.32
CA ARG A 197 25.41 8.60 -4.27
C ARG A 197 24.72 8.00 -5.50
N ALA A 198 25.25 6.93 -6.07
CA ALA A 198 24.61 6.24 -7.19
C ALA A 198 23.24 5.64 -6.80
N LEU A 199 23.10 5.08 -5.59
CA LEU A 199 21.82 4.60 -5.08
C LEU A 199 20.81 5.75 -4.87
N LEU A 200 21.26 6.92 -4.43
CA LEU A 200 20.41 8.12 -4.33
C LEU A 200 19.96 8.62 -5.71
N VAL A 201 20.87 8.66 -6.69
CA VAL A 201 20.52 9.01 -8.09
C VAL A 201 19.53 8.01 -8.66
N LEU A 202 19.72 6.71 -8.42
CA LEU A 202 18.77 5.68 -8.83
C LEU A 202 17.40 5.85 -8.17
N THR A 203 17.38 6.20 -6.88
CA THR A 203 16.14 6.50 -6.14
C THR A 203 15.41 7.69 -6.76
N PHE A 204 16.14 8.75 -7.09
CA PHE A 204 15.62 9.92 -7.78
C PHE A 204 15.01 9.54 -9.13
N ILE A 205 15.75 8.80 -9.98
CA ILE A 205 15.27 8.38 -11.31
C ILE A 205 13.96 7.61 -11.19
N VAL A 206 13.91 6.56 -10.36
CA VAL A 206 12.71 5.71 -10.21
C VAL A 206 11.53 6.49 -9.62
N SER A 207 11.76 7.63 -8.98
CA SER A 207 10.75 8.45 -8.30
C SER A 207 10.35 9.72 -9.08
N ILE A 208 10.77 9.88 -10.34
CA ILE A 208 10.44 11.05 -11.17
C ILE A 208 8.93 11.36 -11.20
N PRO A 209 8.01 10.39 -11.38
CA PRO A 209 6.57 10.66 -11.37
C PRO A 209 6.04 11.23 -10.04
N LEU A 210 6.77 11.09 -8.93
CA LEU A 210 6.34 11.66 -7.64
C LEU A 210 6.57 13.19 -7.56
N MET A 211 7.32 13.77 -8.51
CA MET A 211 7.71 15.18 -8.51
C MET A 211 6.67 16.13 -9.12
N VAL A 212 5.51 15.63 -9.51
CA VAL A 212 4.36 16.45 -9.95
C VAL A 212 3.47 16.83 -8.77
N ASP A 213 2.51 17.73 -8.95
CA ASP A 213 1.56 18.20 -7.92
C ASP A 213 0.26 17.37 -7.85
N TYR A 214 0.17 16.28 -8.63
CA TYR A 214 -0.97 15.36 -8.69
C TYR A 214 -0.54 13.89 -8.54
N LEU A 215 -1.46 12.95 -8.49
CA LEU A 215 -1.20 11.52 -8.63
C LEU A 215 -1.53 11.08 -10.06
N PRO A 216 -0.62 10.43 -10.80
CA PRO A 216 -1.00 9.70 -12.00
C PRO A 216 -2.13 8.72 -11.66
N SER A 217 -3.11 8.56 -12.55
CA SER A 217 -4.11 7.51 -12.35
C SER A 217 -3.44 6.15 -12.26
N GLY A 218 -4.11 5.21 -11.60
CA GLY A 218 -3.65 3.84 -11.54
C GLY A 218 -4.81 2.91 -11.26
N HIS A 219 -4.76 1.70 -11.80
CA HIS A 219 -5.88 0.75 -11.77
C HIS A 219 -6.42 0.53 -10.35
N ASP A 220 -5.53 0.37 -9.37
CA ASP A 220 -5.86 0.07 -7.97
C ASP A 220 -5.69 1.30 -7.05
N LEU A 221 -5.41 2.49 -7.61
CA LEU A 221 -5.07 3.67 -6.81
C LEU A 221 -6.21 4.09 -5.87
N PRO A 222 -7.46 4.29 -6.32
CA PRO A 222 -8.56 4.69 -5.43
C PRO A 222 -8.76 3.72 -4.27
N PHE A 223 -8.69 2.42 -4.54
CA PHE A 223 -8.77 1.35 -3.55
C PHE A 223 -7.71 1.49 -2.46
N HIS A 224 -6.46 1.74 -2.83
CA HIS A 224 -5.37 1.88 -1.85
C HIS A 224 -5.39 3.21 -1.09
N LEU A 225 -5.87 4.30 -1.69
CA LEU A 225 -6.09 5.56 -0.97
C LEU A 225 -7.20 5.41 0.08
N MET A 226 -8.29 4.73 -0.27
CA MET A 226 -9.36 4.40 0.68
C MET A 226 -8.87 3.48 1.80
N ARG A 227 -7.94 2.55 1.53
CA ARG A 227 -7.32 1.73 2.60
C ARG A 227 -6.53 2.57 3.61
N ILE A 228 -5.83 3.60 3.15
CA ILE A 228 -5.09 4.51 4.04
C ILE A 228 -6.08 5.30 4.93
N GLU A 229 -7.16 5.83 4.36
CA GLU A 229 -8.19 6.55 5.13
C GLU A 229 -8.97 5.61 6.06
N GLY A 230 -9.30 4.39 5.63
CA GLY A 230 -9.99 3.41 6.45
C GLY A 230 -9.16 2.93 7.64
N LEU A 231 -7.82 2.80 7.48
CA LEU A 231 -6.91 2.56 8.60
C LEU A 231 -6.83 3.77 9.55
N LYS A 232 -6.79 5.01 9.01
CA LYS A 232 -6.86 6.23 9.83
C LYS A 232 -8.13 6.22 10.68
N ALA A 233 -9.28 5.93 10.08
CA ALA A 233 -10.57 5.86 10.76
C ALA A 233 -10.62 4.76 11.83
N GLY A 234 -10.11 3.56 11.52
CA GLY A 234 -10.01 2.48 12.50
C GLY A 234 -9.09 2.79 13.69
N LEU A 235 -7.98 3.51 13.47
CA LEU A 235 -7.12 3.97 14.57
C LEU A 235 -7.82 5.04 15.43
N LEU A 236 -8.55 5.97 14.81
CA LEU A 236 -9.34 6.99 15.52
C LEU A 236 -10.51 6.37 16.31
N SER A 237 -11.02 5.23 15.86
CA SER A 237 -12.01 4.43 16.60
C SER A 237 -11.41 3.60 17.75
N LYS A 238 -10.09 3.74 18.01
CA LYS A 238 -9.33 3.06 19.06
C LYS A 238 -9.23 1.54 18.87
N VAL A 239 -9.35 1.06 17.64
CA VAL A 239 -9.19 -0.35 17.30
C VAL A 239 -7.78 -0.58 16.73
N PHE A 240 -7.05 -1.52 17.33
CA PHE A 240 -5.76 -1.98 16.80
C PHE A 240 -5.52 -3.46 17.15
N PRO A 241 -5.15 -4.31 16.18
CA PRO A 241 -5.11 -4.04 14.74
C PRO A 241 -6.51 -3.80 14.16
N VAL A 242 -6.63 -2.92 13.17
CA VAL A 242 -7.89 -2.68 12.45
C VAL A 242 -8.24 -3.93 11.64
N LYS A 243 -9.49 -4.41 11.74
CA LYS A 243 -10.02 -5.57 10.99
C LYS A 243 -11.09 -5.14 9.99
N ILE A 244 -12.05 -4.35 10.46
CA ILE A 244 -13.08 -3.72 9.62
C ILE A 244 -12.74 -2.24 9.50
N GLN A 245 -12.57 -1.76 8.27
CA GLN A 245 -12.30 -0.35 8.00
C GLN A 245 -13.64 0.43 7.91
N PRO A 246 -13.89 1.45 8.75
CA PRO A 246 -15.23 2.01 8.92
C PRO A 246 -15.84 2.76 7.73
N ASP A 247 -15.08 3.64 7.08
CA ASP A 247 -15.66 4.65 6.16
C ASP A 247 -15.95 4.11 4.75
N TRP A 248 -15.66 2.83 4.50
CA TRP A 248 -16.00 2.16 3.25
C TRP A 248 -17.49 1.99 3.08
N LEU A 249 -17.94 1.92 1.82
CA LEU A 249 -19.30 1.57 1.44
C LEU A 249 -20.33 2.47 2.13
N ASN A 250 -20.16 3.80 2.01
CA ASN A 250 -20.98 4.80 2.71
C ASN A 250 -21.02 4.61 4.24
N GLY A 251 -19.91 4.11 4.81
CA GLY A 251 -19.80 3.80 6.22
C GLY A 251 -20.32 2.42 6.63
N HIS A 252 -20.72 1.52 5.72
CA HIS A 252 -21.14 0.17 6.15
C HIS A 252 -19.99 -0.69 6.69
N GLY A 253 -18.75 -0.24 6.46
CA GLY A 253 -17.54 -0.92 6.87
C GLY A 253 -17.14 -2.01 5.88
N TYR A 254 -15.83 -2.24 5.73
CA TYR A 254 -15.30 -3.25 4.81
C TYR A 254 -14.17 -4.06 5.46
N ALA A 255 -14.25 -5.39 5.37
CA ALA A 255 -13.32 -6.32 6.03
C ALA A 255 -11.97 -6.50 5.30
N VAL A 256 -11.54 -5.49 4.54
CA VAL A 256 -10.28 -5.55 3.78
C VAL A 256 -9.06 -5.82 4.66
N SER A 257 -9.02 -5.31 5.89
CA SER A 257 -7.89 -5.51 6.81
C SER A 257 -7.83 -6.92 7.43
N VAL A 258 -8.87 -7.73 7.25
CA VAL A 258 -8.80 -9.16 7.56
C VAL A 258 -8.05 -9.90 6.44
N PHE A 259 -8.38 -9.63 5.18
CA PHE A 259 -7.84 -10.34 4.02
C PHE A 259 -6.49 -9.79 3.51
N TYR A 260 -6.19 -8.52 3.79
CA TYR A 260 -5.05 -7.82 3.21
C TYR A 260 -4.01 -7.42 4.27
N GLY A 261 -2.74 -7.56 3.90
CA GLY A 261 -1.62 -7.06 4.71
C GLY A 261 -1.58 -5.53 4.74
N ASP A 262 -1.79 -4.94 5.93
CA ASP A 262 -1.83 -3.48 6.14
C ASP A 262 -0.63 -2.91 6.90
N VAL A 263 0.32 -3.75 7.33
CA VAL A 263 1.40 -3.36 8.28
C VAL A 263 2.14 -2.10 7.81
N PHE A 264 2.49 -2.03 6.53
CA PHE A 264 3.21 -0.88 5.98
C PHE A 264 2.32 0.35 5.73
N LEU A 265 0.99 0.17 5.61
CA LEU A 265 0.01 1.25 5.42
C LEU A 265 -0.40 1.95 6.72
N TYR A 266 -0.12 1.35 7.89
CA TYR A 266 -0.26 2.06 9.16
C TYR A 266 0.62 3.32 9.23
N PHE A 267 1.79 3.34 8.58
CA PHE A 267 2.65 4.53 8.54
C PHE A 267 1.97 5.72 7.84
N PRO A 268 1.52 5.64 6.57
CA PRO A 268 0.77 6.73 5.96
C PRO A 268 -0.54 7.04 6.69
N ALA A 269 -1.26 6.05 7.26
CA ALA A 269 -2.47 6.29 8.04
C ALA A 269 -2.20 7.14 9.30
N LEU A 270 -1.08 6.92 10.00
CA LEU A 270 -0.67 7.77 11.14
C LEU A 270 -0.37 9.21 10.69
N LEU A 271 0.29 9.40 9.54
CA LEU A 271 0.54 10.73 8.98
C LEU A 271 -0.76 11.45 8.60
N ARG A 272 -1.77 10.70 8.14
CA ARG A 272 -3.12 11.22 7.88
C ARG A 272 -3.81 11.72 9.13
N ILE A 273 -3.64 11.05 10.26
CA ILE A 273 -4.10 11.59 11.55
C ILE A 273 -3.48 12.97 11.76
N PHE A 274 -2.19 13.17 11.51
CA PHE A 274 -1.57 14.50 11.63
C PHE A 274 -1.95 15.52 10.52
N GLY A 275 -2.92 15.23 9.65
CA GLY A 275 -3.45 16.17 8.67
C GLY A 275 -2.58 16.39 7.42
N ILE A 276 -1.58 15.53 7.18
CA ILE A 276 -0.84 15.51 5.89
C ILE A 276 -1.78 14.98 4.82
N SER A 277 -1.85 15.56 3.63
CA SER A 277 -2.77 15.14 2.58
C SER A 277 -2.61 13.68 2.13
N VAL A 278 -3.70 13.07 1.64
CA VAL A 278 -3.76 11.70 1.07
C VAL A 278 -2.69 11.50 0.00
N GLN A 279 -2.63 12.41 -0.97
CA GLN A 279 -1.61 12.38 -2.00
C GLN A 279 -0.18 12.43 -1.45
N SER A 280 0.10 13.31 -0.48
CA SER A 280 1.47 13.44 0.06
C SER A 280 1.90 12.21 0.83
N VAL A 281 1.01 11.59 1.62
CA VAL A 281 1.34 10.35 2.33
C VAL A 281 1.54 9.18 1.36
N TYR A 282 0.76 9.11 0.28
CA TYR A 282 0.93 8.08 -0.76
C TYR A 282 2.26 8.26 -1.52
N LYS A 283 2.59 9.48 -1.95
CA LYS A 283 3.89 9.77 -2.60
C LYS A 283 5.06 9.44 -1.69
N LEU A 284 4.98 9.80 -0.41
CA LEU A 284 6.00 9.45 0.57
C LEU A 284 6.13 7.93 0.73
N TYR A 285 5.01 7.21 0.78
CA TYR A 285 5.01 5.75 0.84
C TYR A 285 5.72 5.13 -0.37
N VAL A 286 5.37 5.56 -1.59
CA VAL A 286 6.03 5.08 -2.83
C VAL A 286 7.52 5.39 -2.82
N LEU A 287 7.92 6.59 -2.38
CA LEU A 287 9.33 6.96 -2.23
C LEU A 287 10.08 6.03 -1.25
N LEU A 288 9.48 5.75 -0.09
CA LEU A 288 10.08 4.86 0.91
C LEU A 288 10.21 3.42 0.39
N VAL A 289 9.23 2.93 -0.37
CA VAL A 289 9.31 1.63 -1.05
C VAL A 289 10.41 1.62 -2.11
N ASN A 290 10.57 2.67 -2.89
CA ASN A 290 11.66 2.79 -3.87
C ASN A 290 13.03 2.76 -3.18
N ILE A 291 13.21 3.53 -2.12
CA ILE A 291 14.42 3.50 -1.28
C ILE A 291 14.65 2.08 -0.75
N ALA A 292 13.64 1.48 -0.12
CA ALA A 292 13.76 0.14 0.45
C ALA A 292 14.14 -0.90 -0.62
N THR A 293 13.49 -0.88 -1.79
CA THR A 293 13.79 -1.79 -2.89
C THR A 293 15.25 -1.66 -3.35
N ILE A 294 15.71 -0.43 -3.60
CA ILE A 294 17.06 -0.16 -4.10
C ILE A 294 18.12 -0.57 -3.07
N PHE A 295 17.94 -0.19 -1.81
CA PHE A 295 18.94 -0.47 -0.77
C PHE A 295 18.95 -1.95 -0.35
N ILE A 296 17.79 -2.60 -0.27
CA ILE A 296 17.71 -4.03 0.09
C ILE A 296 18.23 -4.90 -1.06
N SER A 297 17.87 -4.61 -2.32
CA SER A 297 18.42 -5.32 -3.47
C SER A 297 19.94 -5.13 -3.56
N TYR A 298 20.43 -3.89 -3.43
CA TYR A 298 21.87 -3.60 -3.37
C TYR A 298 22.57 -4.42 -2.27
N TYR A 299 22.01 -4.43 -1.06
CA TYR A 299 22.57 -5.18 0.06
C TYR A 299 22.63 -6.68 -0.24
N CYS A 300 21.56 -7.27 -0.74
CA CYS A 300 21.50 -8.71 -1.04
C CYS A 300 22.49 -9.09 -2.14
N PHE A 301 22.44 -8.43 -3.30
CA PHE A 301 23.28 -8.78 -4.44
C PHE A 301 24.75 -8.43 -4.20
N SER A 302 25.07 -7.38 -3.44
CA SER A 302 26.46 -7.09 -3.07
C SER A 302 27.06 -8.14 -2.13
N LYS A 303 26.24 -8.76 -1.28
CA LYS A 303 26.65 -9.86 -0.39
C LYS A 303 26.83 -11.18 -1.13
N MET A 304 26.09 -11.40 -2.20
CA MET A 304 26.23 -12.57 -3.08
C MET A 304 27.42 -12.43 -4.04
N SER A 305 28.00 -11.23 -4.16
CA SER A 305 29.07 -10.94 -5.12
C SER A 305 30.03 -9.83 -4.66
N SER A 306 30.04 -8.69 -5.37
CA SER A 306 30.84 -7.50 -5.12
C SER A 306 29.95 -6.26 -5.02
N LYS A 307 30.46 -5.20 -4.39
CA LYS A 307 29.72 -3.94 -4.24
C LYS A 307 29.28 -3.34 -5.60
N LYS A 308 30.13 -3.44 -6.63
CA LYS A 308 29.82 -2.92 -7.98
C LYS A 308 28.73 -3.75 -8.67
N CYS A 309 28.80 -5.07 -8.56
CA CYS A 309 27.77 -5.97 -9.07
C CYS A 309 26.44 -5.74 -8.36
N GLY A 310 26.45 -5.55 -7.03
CA GLY A 310 25.26 -5.18 -6.27
C GLY A 310 24.61 -3.89 -6.74
N LEU A 311 25.39 -2.89 -7.14
CA LEU A 311 24.87 -1.64 -7.72
C LEU A 311 24.22 -1.86 -9.09
N ILE A 312 24.85 -2.65 -9.98
CA ILE A 312 24.29 -3.02 -11.28
C ILE A 312 22.96 -3.76 -11.10
N CYS A 313 22.92 -4.73 -10.18
CA CYS A 313 21.72 -5.52 -9.89
C CYS A 313 20.60 -4.67 -9.29
N ALA A 314 20.93 -3.73 -8.37
CA ALA A 314 19.95 -2.81 -7.83
C ALA A 314 19.32 -1.94 -8.92
N ALA A 315 20.12 -1.44 -9.87
CA ALA A 315 19.62 -0.68 -11.01
C ALA A 315 18.69 -1.51 -11.91
N LEU A 316 19.11 -2.73 -12.29
CA LEU A 316 18.30 -3.62 -13.11
C LEU A 316 16.98 -4.01 -12.42
N TYR A 317 17.04 -4.32 -11.13
CA TYR A 317 15.86 -4.72 -10.36
C TYR A 317 14.89 -3.55 -10.15
N SER A 318 15.36 -2.35 -9.85
CA SER A 318 14.47 -1.22 -9.60
C SER A 318 13.86 -0.61 -10.88
N LEU A 319 14.56 -0.70 -12.01
CA LEU A 319 14.17 -0.14 -13.32
C LEU A 319 13.58 -1.17 -14.29
N ASN A 320 13.34 -2.41 -13.86
CA ASN A 320 12.63 -3.38 -14.70
C ASN A 320 11.22 -2.86 -15.00
N ILE A 321 10.76 -3.02 -16.25
CA ILE A 321 9.51 -2.39 -16.70
C ILE A 321 8.32 -2.86 -15.88
N TYR A 322 8.23 -4.17 -15.60
CA TYR A 322 7.12 -4.72 -14.83
C TYR A 322 6.99 -4.14 -13.42
N ARG A 323 8.09 -3.85 -12.73
CA ARG A 323 8.04 -3.14 -11.44
C ARG A 323 7.51 -1.73 -11.59
N LEU A 324 7.92 -1.01 -12.64
CA LEU A 324 7.40 0.33 -12.93
C LEU A 324 5.91 0.31 -13.30
N VAL A 325 5.44 -0.74 -13.98
CA VAL A 325 4.00 -1.00 -14.21
C VAL A 325 3.26 -1.16 -12.89
N CYS A 326 3.79 -1.94 -11.94
CA CYS A 326 3.18 -2.09 -10.63
C CYS A 326 3.08 -0.76 -9.88
N LEU A 327 4.09 0.12 -10.01
CA LEU A 327 4.11 1.43 -9.35
C LEU A 327 3.16 2.44 -9.98
N TYR A 328 3.16 2.54 -11.31
CA TYR A 328 2.65 3.73 -12.01
C TYR A 328 1.52 3.47 -12.99
N THR A 329 1.40 2.27 -13.55
CA THR A 329 0.21 1.88 -14.36
C THR A 329 -0.88 1.33 -13.44
N ARG A 330 -0.50 0.38 -12.59
CA ARG A 330 -1.46 -0.34 -11.75
C ARG A 330 -1.67 0.32 -10.39
N ALA A 331 -0.65 1.01 -9.87
CA ALA A 331 -0.63 1.41 -8.46
C ALA A 331 -0.87 0.22 -7.50
N ALA A 332 -0.35 -0.97 -7.83
CA ALA A 332 -0.55 -2.22 -7.10
C ALA A 332 0.28 -2.26 -5.80
N VAL A 333 -0.18 -1.54 -4.77
CA VAL A 333 0.56 -1.25 -3.54
C VAL A 333 1.08 -2.48 -2.83
N GLY A 334 0.23 -3.51 -2.70
CA GLY A 334 0.64 -4.76 -2.08
C GLY A 334 1.81 -5.40 -2.83
N GLU A 335 1.67 -5.55 -4.13
CA GLU A 335 2.62 -6.26 -4.99
C GLU A 335 3.98 -5.55 -5.07
N PHE A 336 4.01 -4.24 -5.35
CA PHE A 336 5.28 -3.53 -5.44
C PHE A 336 6.01 -3.46 -4.08
N THR A 337 5.27 -3.52 -2.96
CA THR A 337 5.84 -3.55 -1.62
C THR A 337 6.40 -4.92 -1.30
N ALA A 338 5.71 -5.99 -1.69
CA ALA A 338 6.22 -7.35 -1.60
C ALA A 338 7.55 -7.53 -2.36
N MET A 339 7.70 -6.92 -3.54
CA MET A 339 8.92 -6.96 -4.34
C MET A 339 10.16 -6.42 -3.60
N VAL A 340 10.01 -5.53 -2.61
CA VAL A 340 11.11 -5.08 -1.74
C VAL A 340 11.84 -6.25 -1.09
N PHE A 341 11.10 -7.30 -0.73
CA PHE A 341 11.57 -8.42 0.09
C PHE A 341 12.00 -9.64 -0.73
N PHE A 342 11.72 -9.68 -2.04
CA PHE A 342 12.11 -10.80 -2.90
C PHE A 342 13.63 -11.05 -2.90
N PRO A 343 14.50 -10.02 -2.99
CA PRO A 343 15.95 -10.22 -2.88
C PRO A 343 16.39 -10.81 -1.53
N LEU A 344 15.65 -10.56 -0.44
CA LEU A 344 15.97 -11.13 0.88
C LEU A 344 15.68 -12.62 0.94
N VAL A 345 14.57 -13.08 0.36
CA VAL A 345 14.27 -14.52 0.27
C VAL A 345 15.35 -15.21 -0.54
N LEU A 346 15.67 -14.68 -1.73
CA LEU A 346 16.74 -15.20 -2.58
C LEU A 346 18.09 -15.24 -1.84
N TYR A 347 18.48 -14.15 -1.20
CA TYR A 347 19.74 -14.09 -0.44
C TYR A 347 19.76 -15.08 0.74
N GLY A 348 18.62 -15.24 1.42
CA GLY A 348 18.44 -16.24 2.46
C GLY A 348 18.68 -17.66 1.95
N LEU A 349 18.07 -18.04 0.83
CA LEU A 349 18.27 -19.34 0.19
C LEU A 349 19.70 -19.51 -0.35
N TRP A 350 20.26 -18.47 -0.97
CA TRP A 350 21.65 -18.47 -1.43
C TRP A 350 22.59 -18.82 -0.28
N LYS A 351 22.45 -18.18 0.88
CA LYS A 351 23.26 -18.51 2.07
C LYS A 351 23.12 -19.97 2.53
N VAL A 352 21.94 -20.58 2.39
CA VAL A 352 21.74 -22.00 2.74
C VAL A 352 22.52 -22.91 1.80
N TYR A 353 22.51 -22.61 0.51
CA TYR A 353 23.04 -23.50 -0.51
C TYR A 353 24.52 -23.28 -0.85
N THR A 354 25.05 -22.07 -0.67
CA THR A 354 26.42 -21.72 -1.09
C THR A 354 27.41 -21.58 0.07
N LEU A 355 26.96 -21.24 1.28
CA LEU A 355 27.86 -21.07 2.42
C LEU A 355 28.18 -22.40 3.12
N PRO A 356 29.40 -22.57 3.67
CA PRO A 356 29.75 -23.72 4.49
C PRO A 356 28.85 -23.83 5.74
N GLY A 357 28.53 -25.06 6.18
CA GLY A 357 27.63 -25.29 7.32
C GLY A 357 28.15 -24.78 8.67
N GLU A 358 29.46 -24.59 8.78
CA GLU A 358 30.10 -23.99 9.96
C GLU A 358 29.97 -22.46 9.98
N ASN A 359 29.71 -21.84 8.82
CA ASN A 359 29.56 -20.41 8.69
C ASN A 359 28.37 -19.94 9.52
N LYS A 360 28.59 -18.90 10.34
CA LYS A 360 27.55 -18.29 11.15
C LYS A 360 26.40 -17.74 10.30
N GLU A 361 26.70 -17.14 9.16
CA GLU A 361 25.68 -16.60 8.25
C GLU A 361 24.80 -17.70 7.65
N HIS A 362 25.38 -18.89 7.39
CA HIS A 362 24.65 -20.10 6.99
C HIS A 362 23.64 -20.51 8.07
N LYS A 363 24.10 -20.69 9.32
CA LYS A 363 23.26 -21.03 10.48
C LYS A 363 22.17 -19.98 10.79
N GLN A 364 22.36 -18.74 10.34
CA GLN A 364 21.44 -17.62 10.52
C GLN A 364 20.57 -17.34 9.29
N SER A 365 20.66 -18.15 8.23
CA SER A 365 19.87 -17.96 7.01
C SER A 365 18.37 -17.95 7.27
N TRP A 366 17.90 -18.73 8.24
CA TRP A 366 16.48 -18.75 8.64
C TRP A 366 15.95 -17.37 9.05
N ILE A 367 16.77 -16.48 9.62
CA ILE A 367 16.36 -15.12 9.99
C ILE A 367 16.09 -14.29 8.73
N THR A 368 16.96 -14.41 7.73
CA THR A 368 16.84 -13.67 6.47
C THR A 368 15.67 -14.18 5.65
N ILE A 369 15.48 -15.51 5.58
CA ILE A 369 14.32 -16.13 4.92
C ILE A 369 13.04 -15.69 5.63
N ALA A 370 12.99 -15.76 6.96
CA ALA A 370 11.81 -15.38 7.73
C ALA A 370 11.47 -13.90 7.59
N ALA A 371 12.46 -13.01 7.60
CA ALA A 371 12.27 -11.58 7.37
C ALA A 371 11.75 -11.29 5.95
N GLY A 372 12.29 -11.99 4.94
CA GLY A 372 11.81 -11.88 3.56
C GLY A 372 10.35 -12.31 3.43
N TYR A 373 10.01 -13.53 3.84
CA TYR A 373 8.64 -14.06 3.75
C TYR A 373 7.63 -13.29 4.61
N THR A 374 8.01 -12.88 5.81
CA THR A 374 7.13 -12.05 6.65
C THR A 374 6.83 -10.72 5.97
N GLY A 375 7.85 -10.05 5.42
CA GLY A 375 7.67 -8.81 4.66
C GLY A 375 6.77 -8.97 3.43
N ILE A 376 6.92 -10.08 2.69
CA ILE A 376 6.05 -10.39 1.55
C ILE A 376 4.61 -10.63 2.02
N LEU A 377 4.41 -11.51 3.01
CA LEU A 377 3.08 -11.91 3.48
C LEU A 377 2.27 -10.73 4.02
N VAL A 378 2.88 -9.86 4.83
CA VAL A 378 2.21 -8.67 5.40
C VAL A 378 2.07 -7.51 4.40
N SER A 379 2.56 -7.68 3.17
CA SER A 379 2.35 -6.74 2.06
C SER A 379 1.31 -7.25 1.07
N HIS A 380 1.45 -8.50 0.64
CA HIS A 380 0.64 -9.13 -0.40
C HIS A 380 0.72 -10.65 -0.33
N MET A 381 -0.38 -11.28 0.09
CA MET A 381 -0.47 -12.73 0.26
C MET A 381 -0.23 -13.50 -1.04
N ILE A 382 -0.75 -13.02 -2.17
CA ILE A 382 -0.59 -13.70 -3.47
C ILE A 382 0.88 -13.70 -3.92
N SER A 383 1.63 -12.62 -3.69
CA SER A 383 3.07 -12.62 -3.95
C SER A 383 3.83 -13.59 -3.03
N CYS A 384 3.33 -13.86 -1.82
CA CYS A 384 3.89 -14.86 -0.92
C CYS A 384 3.72 -16.28 -1.48
N GLU A 385 2.53 -16.59 -1.98
CA GLU A 385 2.23 -17.86 -2.64
C GLU A 385 3.15 -18.08 -3.86
N ILE A 386 3.24 -17.08 -4.74
CA ILE A 386 4.11 -17.13 -5.93
C ILE A 386 5.58 -17.41 -5.55
N ILE A 387 6.15 -16.66 -4.58
CA ILE A 387 7.53 -16.87 -4.16
C ILE A 387 7.72 -18.21 -3.42
N ALA A 388 6.71 -18.70 -2.71
CA ALA A 388 6.70 -20.03 -2.11
C ALA A 388 6.78 -21.13 -3.17
N ILE A 389 6.00 -21.05 -4.26
CA ILE A 389 6.06 -22.01 -5.37
C ILE A 389 7.49 -22.12 -5.93
N PHE A 390 8.13 -20.99 -6.23
CA PHE A 390 9.50 -21.00 -6.75
C PHE A 390 10.55 -21.44 -5.73
N THR A 391 10.31 -21.19 -4.44
CA THR A 391 11.19 -21.68 -3.37
C THR A 391 11.07 -23.20 -3.21
N VAL A 392 9.86 -23.76 -3.27
CA VAL A 392 9.63 -25.21 -3.27
C VAL A 392 10.28 -25.84 -4.49
N LEU A 393 10.06 -25.28 -5.69
CA LEU A 393 10.70 -25.73 -6.92
C LEU A 393 12.23 -25.72 -6.79
N THR A 394 12.82 -24.65 -6.25
CA THR A 394 14.27 -24.56 -6.00
C THR A 394 14.74 -25.64 -5.03
N CYS A 395 14.00 -25.88 -3.94
CA CYS A 395 14.30 -26.92 -2.95
C CYS A 395 14.24 -28.33 -3.57
N LEU A 396 13.31 -28.57 -4.50
CA LEU A 396 13.18 -29.84 -5.24
C LEU A 396 14.32 -30.04 -6.24
N LEU A 397 14.67 -29.01 -7.02
CA LEU A 397 15.81 -29.08 -7.95
C LEU A 397 17.14 -29.31 -7.21
N LEU A 398 17.27 -28.75 -6.01
CA LEU A 398 18.45 -28.89 -5.16
C LEU A 398 18.29 -29.96 -4.06
N TRP A 399 17.38 -30.94 -4.24
CA TRP A 399 16.93 -31.88 -3.19
C TRP A 399 18.07 -32.52 -2.37
N LYS A 400 19.17 -32.95 -3.01
CA LYS A 400 20.31 -33.55 -2.31
C LYS A 400 20.92 -32.59 -1.28
N SER A 401 21.01 -31.31 -1.64
CA SER A 401 21.51 -30.26 -0.73
C SER A 401 20.44 -29.86 0.28
N THR A 402 19.18 -29.76 -0.14
CA THR A 402 18.02 -29.42 0.69
C THR A 402 17.84 -30.38 1.86
N PHE A 403 17.83 -31.69 1.60
CA PHE A 403 17.62 -32.73 2.61
C PHE A 403 18.90 -33.10 3.37
N SER A 404 20.01 -32.40 3.16
CA SER A 404 21.19 -32.54 4.02
C SER A 404 20.86 -32.05 5.44
N LYS A 405 21.35 -32.76 6.47
CA LYS A 405 21.07 -32.44 7.89
C LYS A 405 21.34 -30.97 8.24
N LYS A 406 22.38 -30.37 7.64
CA LYS A 406 22.74 -28.96 7.88
C LYS A 406 21.72 -27.97 7.31
N ASN A 407 21.08 -28.26 6.18
CA ASN A 407 20.19 -27.32 5.48
C ASN A 407 18.73 -27.56 5.87
N PHE A 408 18.33 -28.83 5.95
CA PHE A 408 16.94 -29.23 6.24
C PHE A 408 16.41 -28.56 7.52
N TRP A 409 17.16 -28.64 8.63
CA TRP A 409 16.74 -28.04 9.90
C TRP A 409 16.71 -26.51 9.89
N ILE A 410 17.52 -25.86 9.04
CA ILE A 410 17.49 -24.40 8.89
C ILE A 410 16.23 -23.99 8.14
N LEU A 411 15.86 -24.73 7.09
CA LEU A 411 14.64 -24.48 6.31
C LEU A 411 13.38 -24.75 7.13
N VAL A 412 13.32 -25.89 7.84
CA VAL A 412 12.21 -26.19 8.77
C VAL A 412 12.08 -25.11 9.84
N LYS A 413 13.20 -24.68 10.44
CA LYS A 413 13.20 -23.60 11.41
C LYS A 413 12.70 -22.28 10.80
N ALA A 414 13.07 -21.97 9.56
CA ALA A 414 12.57 -20.78 8.87
C ALA A 414 11.05 -20.83 8.72
N VAL A 415 10.50 -21.95 8.23
CA VAL A 415 9.05 -22.17 8.07
C VAL A 415 8.32 -21.99 9.41
N MET A 416 8.78 -22.65 10.47
CA MET A 416 8.17 -22.53 11.80
C MET A 416 8.16 -21.08 12.31
N VAL A 417 9.27 -20.36 12.12
CA VAL A 417 9.35 -18.94 12.53
C VAL A 417 8.44 -18.06 11.70
N ILE A 418 8.34 -18.30 10.39
CA ILE A 418 7.43 -17.54 9.50
C ILE A 418 5.99 -17.72 9.97
N ILE A 419 5.56 -18.95 10.26
CA ILE A 419 4.20 -19.21 10.75
C ILE A 419 3.98 -18.48 12.07
N LEU A 420 4.85 -18.70 13.07
CA LEU A 420 4.68 -18.09 14.40
C LEU A 420 4.64 -16.56 14.36
N LEU A 421 5.49 -15.92 13.55
CA LEU A 421 5.51 -14.47 13.39
C LEU A 421 4.24 -13.90 12.75
N ASN A 422 3.50 -14.71 11.99
CA ASN A 422 2.38 -14.24 11.17
C ASN A 422 1.04 -14.87 11.57
N LEU A 423 0.95 -15.65 12.66
CA LEU A 423 -0.32 -16.20 13.16
C LEU A 423 -1.39 -15.12 13.36
N TRP A 424 -1.00 -13.94 13.82
CA TRP A 424 -1.89 -12.78 14.00
C TRP A 424 -2.64 -12.36 12.71
N PHE A 425 -2.09 -12.67 11.54
CA PHE A 425 -2.66 -12.37 10.22
C PHE A 425 -3.24 -13.62 9.56
N ILE A 426 -2.51 -14.74 9.59
CA ILE A 426 -2.91 -16.01 8.96
C ILE A 426 -4.24 -16.53 9.54
N VAL A 427 -4.40 -16.49 10.87
CA VAL A 427 -5.59 -17.08 11.51
C VAL A 427 -6.88 -16.32 11.16
N PRO A 428 -6.95 -14.98 11.25
CA PRO A 428 -8.11 -14.23 10.77
C PRO A 428 -8.46 -14.48 9.30
N VAL A 429 -7.46 -14.54 8.41
CA VAL A 429 -7.67 -14.81 6.98
C VAL A 429 -8.31 -16.19 6.79
N LEU A 430 -7.72 -17.24 7.39
CA LEU A 430 -8.23 -18.61 7.26
C LEU A 430 -9.65 -18.74 7.84
N ASP A 431 -9.92 -18.06 8.93
CA ASP A 431 -11.23 -18.05 9.57
C ASP A 431 -12.31 -17.49 8.63
N TYR A 432 -12.02 -16.37 7.95
CA TYR A 432 -12.94 -15.77 6.99
C TYR A 432 -13.08 -16.59 5.71
N LEU A 433 -11.97 -17.14 5.19
CA LEU A 433 -11.99 -18.03 4.02
C LEU A 433 -12.79 -19.32 4.27
N SER A 434 -12.87 -19.78 5.52
CA SER A 434 -13.63 -20.98 5.89
C SER A 434 -15.14 -20.76 6.05
N SER A 435 -15.62 -19.51 6.00
CA SER A 435 -17.00 -19.18 6.37
C SER A 435 -18.04 -19.40 5.26
N SER A 436 -17.61 -19.49 3.99
CA SER A 436 -18.49 -19.53 2.80
C SER A 436 -19.47 -18.34 2.64
N VAL A 437 -19.30 -17.24 3.38
CA VAL A 437 -20.22 -16.07 3.38
C VAL A 437 -19.82 -14.97 2.39
N TYR A 438 -18.56 -14.95 1.97
CA TYR A 438 -17.98 -13.85 1.20
C TYR A 438 -17.83 -14.21 -0.29
N VAL A 439 -17.85 -13.19 -1.17
CA VAL A 439 -17.67 -13.37 -2.63
C VAL A 439 -16.41 -14.19 -2.94
N ILE A 440 -15.28 -13.90 -2.30
CA ILE A 440 -14.03 -14.67 -2.43
C ILE A 440 -14.14 -16.16 -2.10
N ASN A 441 -15.15 -16.58 -1.32
CA ASN A 441 -15.37 -17.97 -0.96
C ASN A 441 -16.25 -18.71 -1.97
N ASN A 442 -16.93 -18.00 -2.89
CA ASN A 442 -17.81 -18.59 -3.90
C ASN A 442 -17.13 -18.52 -5.28
N PRO A 443 -16.64 -19.64 -5.84
CA PRO A 443 -15.96 -19.64 -7.14
C PRO A 443 -16.81 -19.18 -8.33
N ASN A 444 -18.14 -19.17 -8.20
CA ASN A 444 -19.05 -18.73 -9.28
C ASN A 444 -19.30 -17.22 -9.27
N GLU A 445 -19.23 -16.58 -8.10
CA GLU A 445 -19.41 -15.13 -7.92
C GLU A 445 -18.06 -14.40 -7.86
N TYR A 446 -17.02 -15.08 -7.39
CA TYR A 446 -15.66 -14.61 -7.50
C TYR A 446 -15.30 -14.55 -8.98
N THR A 447 -15.13 -13.33 -9.52
CA THR A 447 -14.89 -13.11 -10.94
C THR A 447 -13.80 -14.09 -11.40
N PRO A 448 -14.14 -15.04 -12.30
CA PRO A 448 -13.20 -16.04 -12.73
C PRO A 448 -12.19 -15.36 -13.66
N PHE A 449 -11.23 -14.63 -13.10
CA PHE A 449 -9.98 -14.37 -13.80
C PHE A 449 -9.25 -15.70 -13.85
N ARG A 450 -9.68 -16.56 -14.76
CA ARG A 450 -8.91 -17.73 -15.15
C ARG A 450 -7.60 -17.20 -15.67
N LEU A 451 -6.49 -17.82 -15.24
CA LEU A 451 -5.16 -17.33 -15.59
C LEU A 451 -4.96 -17.27 -17.11
N ASP A 452 -5.61 -18.16 -17.85
CA ASP A 452 -5.53 -18.23 -19.31
C ASP A 452 -6.22 -17.06 -20.03
N GLU A 453 -7.32 -16.51 -19.51
CA GLU A 453 -8.00 -15.36 -20.11
C GLU A 453 -7.14 -14.10 -20.16
N ARG A 454 -6.14 -14.02 -19.29
CA ARG A 454 -5.32 -12.84 -19.05
C ARG A 454 -3.83 -13.11 -19.29
N ALA A 455 -3.52 -14.24 -19.92
CA ALA A 455 -2.17 -14.68 -20.18
C ALA A 455 -1.55 -13.91 -21.37
N ALA A 456 -0.26 -13.61 -21.26
CA ALA A 456 0.43 -12.85 -22.29
C ALA A 456 0.76 -13.73 -23.52
N TYR A 457 0.82 -13.10 -24.69
CA TYR A 457 1.44 -13.69 -25.85
C TYR A 457 2.97 -13.67 -25.72
N PRO A 458 3.70 -14.71 -26.18
CA PRO A 458 5.16 -14.70 -26.18
C PRO A 458 5.77 -13.45 -26.81
N ALA A 459 5.14 -12.89 -27.85
CA ALA A 459 5.57 -11.65 -28.49
C ALA A 459 5.59 -10.46 -27.52
N GLN A 460 4.63 -10.37 -26.59
CA GLN A 460 4.55 -9.27 -25.63
C GLN A 460 5.73 -9.24 -24.66
N LEU A 461 6.36 -10.39 -24.38
CA LEU A 461 7.57 -10.45 -23.56
C LEU A 461 8.72 -9.64 -24.17
N PHE A 462 8.72 -9.42 -25.48
CA PHE A 462 9.75 -8.71 -26.24
C PHE A 462 9.33 -7.31 -26.72
N MET A 463 8.10 -6.87 -26.41
CA MET A 463 7.59 -5.56 -26.85
C MET A 463 8.28 -4.41 -26.13
N ASN A 464 8.49 -3.31 -26.87
CA ASN A 464 9.01 -2.04 -26.36
C ASN A 464 8.04 -0.87 -26.54
N THR A 465 6.88 -1.13 -27.17
CA THR A 465 5.77 -0.18 -27.35
C THR A 465 4.50 -0.85 -26.83
N TYR A 466 3.71 -0.13 -26.01
CA TYR A 466 2.57 -0.65 -25.27
C TYR A 466 1.72 0.52 -24.75
N GLY A 467 0.50 0.25 -24.28
CA GLY A 467 -0.34 1.26 -23.63
C GLY A 467 0.04 1.40 -22.17
N VAL A 468 0.79 2.45 -21.80
CA VAL A 468 1.31 2.57 -20.41
C VAL A 468 0.24 2.86 -19.36
N THR A 469 -0.93 3.37 -19.78
CA THR A 469 -2.09 3.73 -18.96
C THR A 469 -3.24 2.72 -19.09
N GLU A 470 -3.08 1.73 -19.96
CA GLU A 470 -4.15 0.82 -20.35
C GLU A 470 -4.23 -0.37 -19.39
N GLN A 471 -5.38 -1.04 -19.38
CA GLN A 471 -5.56 -2.27 -18.62
C GLN A 471 -5.01 -3.50 -19.36
N SER A 472 -4.88 -4.62 -18.65
CA SER A 472 -4.75 -5.90 -19.34
C SER A 472 -6.01 -6.18 -20.15
N LYS A 473 -5.85 -6.90 -21.26
CA LYS A 473 -6.93 -7.31 -22.14
C LYS A 473 -7.21 -8.80 -21.99
N SER A 474 -8.39 -9.23 -22.40
CA SER A 474 -8.65 -10.67 -22.55
C SER A 474 -7.80 -11.19 -23.70
N TYR A 475 -7.32 -12.41 -23.61
CA TYR A 475 -6.56 -13.10 -24.66
C TYR A 475 -7.26 -12.97 -26.02
N SER A 476 -8.59 -13.14 -26.08
CA SER A 476 -9.37 -13.04 -27.33
C SER A 476 -9.36 -11.65 -27.98
N ALA A 477 -9.06 -10.59 -27.23
CA ALA A 477 -9.04 -9.21 -27.72
C ALA A 477 -7.69 -8.82 -28.36
N GLY A 478 -6.68 -9.69 -28.32
CA GLY A 478 -5.34 -9.39 -28.81
C GLY A 478 -4.59 -8.35 -27.95
N THR A 479 -3.45 -7.87 -28.47
CA THR A 479 -2.45 -7.14 -27.66
C THR A 479 -2.36 -5.64 -27.94
N GLN A 480 -3.20 -5.10 -28.83
CA GLN A 480 -3.12 -3.70 -29.24
C GLN A 480 -3.41 -2.78 -28.05
N ASN A 481 -2.52 -1.83 -27.76
CA ASN A 481 -2.63 -0.90 -26.62
C ASN A 481 -2.91 -1.62 -25.29
N GLU A 482 -2.34 -2.80 -25.07
CA GLU A 482 -2.38 -3.45 -23.75
C GLU A 482 -1.26 -2.89 -22.85
N MET A 483 -1.48 -2.99 -21.53
CA MET A 483 -0.45 -2.71 -20.54
C MET A 483 0.85 -3.51 -20.78
N PRO A 484 2.01 -3.04 -20.29
CA PRO A 484 3.28 -3.69 -20.59
C PRO A 484 3.40 -5.08 -19.94
N MET A 485 3.49 -6.13 -20.76
CA MET A 485 3.72 -7.52 -20.34
C MET A 485 5.18 -7.96 -20.58
N THR A 486 6.15 -7.14 -20.15
CA THR A 486 7.58 -7.36 -20.41
C THR A 486 8.46 -6.97 -19.23
N LEU A 487 9.67 -7.56 -19.17
CA LEU A 487 10.76 -7.11 -18.29
C LEU A 487 11.52 -5.90 -18.86
N GLY A 488 11.36 -5.64 -20.15
CA GLY A 488 12.05 -4.60 -20.91
C GLY A 488 13.31 -5.08 -21.62
N ILE A 489 13.79 -4.25 -22.56
CA ILE A 489 14.94 -4.53 -23.44
C ILE A 489 16.22 -4.79 -22.64
N SER A 490 16.41 -4.15 -21.49
CA SER A 490 17.59 -4.36 -20.64
C SER A 490 17.83 -5.82 -20.25
N PHE A 491 16.75 -6.57 -19.93
CA PHE A 491 16.84 -8.00 -19.62
C PHE A 491 17.08 -8.86 -20.86
N LEU A 492 16.53 -8.47 -22.02
CA LEU A 492 16.81 -9.12 -23.30
C LEU A 492 18.31 -8.99 -23.66
N LEU A 493 18.88 -7.80 -23.50
CA LEU A 493 20.31 -7.57 -23.72
C LEU A 493 21.18 -8.36 -22.73
N LEU A 494 20.76 -8.46 -21.47
CA LEU A 494 21.43 -9.32 -20.49
C LEU A 494 21.45 -10.78 -20.95
N PHE A 495 20.31 -11.30 -21.41
CA PHE A 495 20.22 -12.66 -21.92
C PHE A 495 21.10 -12.89 -23.15
N ALA A 496 21.07 -11.98 -24.12
CA ALA A 496 21.91 -12.05 -25.30
C ALA A 496 23.40 -12.03 -24.91
N ALA A 497 23.79 -11.13 -24.00
CA ALA A 497 25.16 -11.03 -23.51
C ALA A 497 25.60 -12.29 -22.75
N TRP A 498 24.73 -12.87 -21.92
CA TRP A 498 25.00 -14.13 -21.24
C TRP A 498 25.12 -15.30 -22.21
N PHE A 499 24.23 -15.40 -23.21
CA PHE A 499 24.22 -16.48 -24.21
C PHE A 499 25.48 -16.45 -25.08
N ILE A 500 25.82 -15.28 -25.65
CA ILE A 500 27.03 -15.08 -26.46
C ILE A 500 28.30 -15.21 -25.59
N GLY A 501 28.25 -14.69 -24.37
CA GLY A 501 29.32 -14.84 -23.39
C GLY A 501 29.52 -16.29 -22.93
N GLY A 502 28.51 -17.14 -23.06
CA GLY A 502 28.55 -18.57 -22.77
C GLY A 502 29.22 -19.40 -23.86
N THR A 503 29.01 -19.05 -25.14
CA THR A 503 29.59 -19.77 -26.30
C THR A 503 31.08 -19.48 -26.51
N THR A 504 31.58 -18.38 -25.96
CA THR A 504 32.97 -17.92 -26.10
C THR A 504 33.91 -18.38 -24.99
N ARG A 505 33.40 -19.12 -23.98
CA ARG A 505 34.18 -19.58 -22.83
C ARG A 505 35.07 -20.75 -23.18
N LYS A 506 36.38 -20.57 -22.96
CA LYS A 506 37.44 -21.55 -23.31
C LYS A 506 37.58 -22.72 -22.32
N THR A 507 36.97 -22.66 -21.14
CA THR A 507 37.14 -23.70 -20.10
C THR A 507 35.85 -24.01 -19.37
N ASN A 508 35.60 -25.30 -19.10
CA ASN A 508 34.40 -25.80 -18.41
C ASN A 508 34.47 -25.68 -16.87
N LYS A 509 35.38 -24.84 -16.33
CA LYS A 509 35.77 -24.80 -14.90
C LYS A 509 35.17 -23.63 -14.09
N SER A 510 34.25 -22.84 -14.65
CA SER A 510 33.55 -21.80 -13.89
C SER A 510 32.74 -22.40 -12.74
N SER A 511 33.04 -22.00 -11.49
CA SER A 511 32.36 -22.50 -10.28
C SER A 511 30.87 -22.18 -10.24
N ASN A 512 30.41 -21.20 -11.02
CA ASN A 512 29.04 -20.67 -10.93
C ASN A 512 28.15 -21.12 -12.11
N ARG A 513 28.64 -21.97 -13.02
CA ARG A 513 27.91 -22.34 -14.25
C ARG A 513 26.55 -23.00 -13.97
N MET A 514 26.50 -23.90 -12.99
CA MET A 514 25.25 -24.57 -12.61
C MET A 514 24.25 -23.60 -11.98
N GLU A 515 24.74 -22.65 -11.17
CA GLU A 515 23.89 -21.59 -10.58
C GLU A 515 23.31 -20.67 -11.66
N MET A 516 24.09 -20.31 -12.69
CA MET A 516 23.58 -19.53 -13.82
C MET A 516 22.48 -20.27 -14.59
N TRP A 517 22.67 -21.57 -14.87
CA TRP A 517 21.64 -22.39 -15.52
C TRP A 517 20.39 -22.54 -14.65
N LEU A 518 20.54 -22.64 -13.33
CA LEU A 518 19.41 -22.64 -12.41
C LEU A 518 18.63 -21.32 -12.49
N CYS A 519 19.31 -20.16 -12.52
CA CYS A 519 18.67 -18.86 -12.69
C CYS A 519 17.88 -18.78 -14.01
N VAL A 520 18.50 -19.24 -15.10
CA VAL A 520 17.85 -19.27 -16.43
C VAL A 520 16.65 -20.19 -16.42
N PHE A 521 16.79 -21.41 -15.90
CA PHE A 521 15.68 -22.36 -15.80
C PHE A 521 14.51 -21.79 -15.01
N LEU A 522 14.75 -21.30 -13.78
CA LEU A 522 13.69 -20.75 -12.93
C LEU A 522 13.05 -19.50 -13.56
N GLY A 523 13.84 -18.60 -14.14
CA GLY A 523 13.30 -17.43 -14.81
C GLY A 523 12.51 -17.77 -16.08
N MET A 524 12.94 -18.77 -16.86
CA MET A 524 12.19 -19.23 -18.04
C MET A 524 10.89 -19.95 -17.66
N VAL A 525 10.88 -20.76 -16.59
CA VAL A 525 9.65 -21.32 -16.02
C VAL A 525 8.70 -20.20 -15.57
N SER A 526 9.25 -19.15 -14.95
CA SER A 526 8.47 -17.96 -14.59
C SER A 526 7.88 -17.25 -15.79
N LEU A 527 8.63 -17.09 -16.89
CA LEU A 527 8.09 -16.52 -18.13
C LEU A 527 7.05 -17.43 -18.79
N LEU A 528 7.22 -18.75 -18.73
CA LEU A 528 6.20 -19.70 -19.20
C LEU A 528 4.88 -19.49 -18.45
N PHE A 529 4.93 -19.28 -17.14
CA PHE A 529 3.77 -18.98 -16.29
C PHE A 529 3.18 -17.56 -16.55
N VAL A 530 3.82 -16.71 -17.34
CA VAL A 530 3.19 -15.46 -17.79
C VAL A 530 2.33 -15.70 -19.03
N THR A 531 2.64 -16.73 -19.82
CA THR A 531 2.11 -16.90 -21.17
C THR A 531 0.97 -17.90 -21.29
N TYR A 532 0.16 -17.76 -22.34
CA TYR A 532 -0.91 -18.72 -22.66
C TYR A 532 -0.39 -20.11 -23.05
N LEU A 533 0.93 -20.27 -23.25
CA LEU A 533 1.55 -21.56 -23.58
C LEU A 533 1.43 -22.58 -22.45
N LEU A 534 1.24 -22.13 -21.21
CA LEU A 534 0.89 -23.02 -20.11
C LEU A 534 -0.62 -23.28 -20.15
N PRO A 535 -1.07 -24.55 -20.32
CA PRO A 535 -2.49 -24.85 -20.47
C PRO A 535 -3.17 -24.91 -19.08
N TYR A 536 -3.33 -23.75 -18.43
CA TYR A 536 -3.89 -23.61 -17.08
C TYR A 536 -5.17 -24.42 -16.88
N THR A 537 -6.15 -24.20 -17.74
CA THR A 537 -7.44 -24.89 -17.71
C THR A 537 -7.31 -26.40 -17.82
N ALA A 538 -6.48 -26.90 -18.74
CA ALA A 538 -6.30 -28.34 -18.90
C ALA A 538 -5.59 -28.95 -17.67
N LEU A 539 -4.64 -28.23 -17.08
CA LEU A 539 -3.94 -28.66 -15.86
C LEU A 539 -4.88 -28.68 -14.65
N ALA A 540 -5.72 -27.65 -14.47
CA ALA A 540 -6.70 -27.60 -13.40
C ALA A 540 -7.74 -28.72 -13.53
N ASN A 541 -8.21 -29.00 -14.76
CA ASN A 541 -9.15 -30.10 -15.01
C ASN A 541 -8.53 -31.49 -14.78
N LEU A 542 -7.25 -31.68 -15.14
CA LEU A 542 -6.56 -32.95 -14.94
C LEU A 542 -6.18 -33.19 -13.47
N ILE A 543 -5.87 -32.11 -12.75
CA ILE A 543 -5.34 -32.13 -11.40
C ILE A 543 -6.19 -31.19 -10.53
N PRO A 544 -7.28 -31.69 -9.92
CA PRO A 544 -8.25 -30.84 -9.20
C PRO A 544 -7.65 -29.98 -8.08
N PHE A 545 -6.55 -30.41 -7.45
CA PHE A 545 -5.89 -29.58 -6.43
C PHE A 545 -5.28 -28.28 -6.99
N LEU A 546 -5.05 -28.18 -8.30
CA LEU A 546 -4.53 -26.98 -8.96
C LEU A 546 -5.63 -25.95 -9.27
N GLU A 547 -6.91 -26.31 -9.15
CA GLU A 547 -8.03 -25.39 -9.39
C GLU A 547 -8.01 -24.19 -8.43
N PHE A 548 -7.69 -24.42 -7.15
CA PHE A 548 -7.62 -23.34 -6.17
C PHE A 548 -6.44 -22.38 -6.44
N PRO A 549 -5.17 -22.83 -6.60
CA PRO A 549 -4.07 -21.96 -7.00
C PRO A 549 -4.29 -21.24 -8.34
N GLU A 550 -4.92 -21.90 -9.32
CA GLU A 550 -5.23 -21.29 -10.61
C GLU A 550 -6.12 -20.05 -10.43
N ARG A 551 -7.16 -20.14 -9.58
CA ARG A 551 -8.04 -19.01 -9.28
C ARG A 551 -7.41 -17.99 -8.32
N SER A 552 -6.71 -18.43 -7.27
CA SER A 552 -6.16 -17.54 -6.24
C SER A 552 -5.08 -16.60 -6.76
N LEU A 553 -4.33 -17.04 -7.77
CA LEU A 553 -3.25 -16.26 -8.36
C LEU A 553 -3.76 -15.07 -9.18
N GLN A 554 -5.02 -15.10 -9.66
CA GLN A 554 -5.78 -14.13 -10.47
C GLN A 554 -5.14 -13.69 -11.79
N TYR A 555 -3.84 -13.36 -11.79
CA TYR A 555 -3.17 -12.61 -12.84
C TYR A 555 -1.78 -13.18 -13.16
N PRO A 556 -1.56 -13.73 -14.37
CA PRO A 556 -0.30 -14.41 -14.73
C PRO A 556 0.88 -13.44 -14.89
N TRP A 557 0.63 -12.16 -15.20
CA TRP A 557 1.71 -11.16 -15.27
C TRP A 557 2.46 -10.99 -13.96
N ARG A 558 1.89 -11.37 -12.81
CA ARG A 558 2.58 -11.38 -11.49
C ARG A 558 3.86 -12.20 -11.51
N PHE A 559 3.97 -13.22 -12.37
CA PHE A 559 5.20 -14.00 -12.55
C PHE A 559 6.35 -13.22 -13.21
N LEU A 560 6.11 -12.07 -13.83
CA LEU A 560 7.19 -11.20 -14.33
C LEU A 560 8.06 -10.66 -13.17
N SER A 561 7.48 -10.41 -12.00
CA SER A 561 8.26 -9.98 -10.82
C SER A 561 9.30 -11.02 -10.37
N VAL A 562 8.97 -12.31 -10.51
CA VAL A 562 9.85 -13.44 -10.18
C VAL A 562 10.89 -13.66 -11.26
N ALA A 563 10.51 -13.56 -12.54
CA ALA A 563 11.45 -13.58 -13.65
C ALA A 563 12.50 -12.46 -13.51
N ALA A 564 12.06 -11.24 -13.16
CA ALA A 564 12.96 -10.12 -12.88
C ALA A 564 13.96 -10.43 -11.76
N LEU A 565 13.53 -11.10 -10.68
CA LEU A 565 14.40 -11.51 -9.57
C LEU A 565 15.48 -12.49 -10.05
N PHE A 566 15.10 -13.56 -10.76
CA PHE A 566 16.04 -14.59 -11.21
C PHE A 566 17.00 -14.09 -12.29
N PHE A 567 16.54 -13.25 -13.22
CA PHE A 567 17.46 -12.66 -14.20
C PHE A 567 18.35 -11.58 -13.60
N THR A 568 17.91 -10.88 -12.54
CA THR A 568 18.82 -10.01 -11.79
C THR A 568 19.90 -10.84 -11.07
N TRP A 569 19.54 -12.02 -10.54
CA TRP A 569 20.53 -12.95 -9.99
C TRP A 569 21.48 -13.48 -11.06
N LEU A 570 20.97 -13.78 -12.26
CA LEU A 570 21.81 -14.12 -13.42
C LEU A 570 22.81 -13.01 -13.73
N ALA A 571 22.38 -11.74 -13.76
CA ALA A 571 23.28 -10.59 -13.90
C ALA A 571 24.34 -10.55 -12.80
N CYS A 572 23.94 -10.79 -11.55
CA CYS A 572 24.84 -10.84 -10.41
C CYS A 572 25.95 -11.88 -10.62
N LEU A 573 25.61 -13.09 -11.05
CA LEU A 573 26.58 -14.15 -11.33
C LEU A 573 27.43 -13.82 -12.56
N PHE A 574 26.82 -13.36 -13.65
CA PHE A 574 27.49 -13.08 -14.92
C PHE A 574 28.52 -11.97 -14.80
N PHE A 575 28.19 -10.87 -14.12
CA PHE A 575 29.11 -9.74 -13.91
C PHE A 575 30.14 -9.98 -12.78
N SER A 576 29.98 -11.05 -12.01
CA SER A 576 30.97 -11.49 -11.03
C SER A 576 31.97 -12.48 -11.62
N ASP A 577 31.67 -13.03 -12.78
CA ASP A 577 32.50 -14.04 -13.43
C ASP A 577 33.82 -13.43 -13.95
N ASN A 578 34.93 -14.08 -13.62
CA ASN A 578 36.28 -13.63 -13.98
C ASN A 578 36.76 -14.22 -15.32
N GLU A 579 35.99 -15.08 -15.98
CA GLU A 579 36.33 -15.62 -17.30
C GLU A 579 36.26 -14.55 -18.42
N LEU A 580 35.46 -13.50 -18.23
CA LEU A 580 35.38 -12.36 -19.14
C LEU A 580 36.35 -11.26 -18.72
N ASP A 581 37.00 -10.65 -19.71
CA ASP A 581 37.82 -9.45 -19.48
C ASP A 581 37.02 -8.38 -18.72
N ILE A 582 37.65 -7.82 -17.69
CA ILE A 582 37.00 -6.90 -16.76
C ILE A 582 36.48 -5.64 -17.46
N LYS A 583 37.18 -5.13 -18.49
CA LYS A 583 36.73 -3.94 -19.25
C LYS A 583 35.51 -4.28 -20.09
N LYS A 584 35.53 -5.41 -20.81
CA LYS A 584 34.37 -5.89 -21.59
C LYS A 584 33.15 -6.10 -20.69
N ARG A 585 33.34 -6.74 -19.54
CA ARG A 585 32.29 -7.00 -18.55
C ARG A 585 31.63 -5.71 -18.06
N TYR A 586 32.41 -4.71 -17.68
CA TYR A 586 31.86 -3.41 -17.25
C TYR A 586 31.26 -2.60 -18.39
N ALA A 587 31.79 -2.70 -19.62
CA ALA A 587 31.19 -2.06 -20.78
C ALA A 587 29.79 -2.63 -21.09
N ILE A 588 29.66 -3.96 -21.10
CA ILE A 588 28.36 -4.64 -21.26
C ILE A 588 27.39 -4.24 -20.15
N ALA A 589 27.85 -4.26 -18.88
CA ALA A 589 27.04 -3.83 -17.75
C ALA A 589 26.58 -2.37 -17.88
N ALA A 590 27.47 -1.47 -18.31
CA ALA A 590 27.15 -0.07 -18.51
C ALA A 590 26.09 0.12 -19.60
N ILE A 591 26.21 -0.57 -20.74
CA ILE A 591 25.21 -0.53 -21.82
C ILE A 591 23.85 -1.00 -21.30
N ILE A 592 23.79 -2.14 -20.61
CA ILE A 592 22.54 -2.69 -20.07
C ILE A 592 21.90 -1.74 -19.06
N VAL A 593 22.69 -1.14 -18.16
CA VAL A 593 22.18 -0.17 -17.18
C VAL A 593 21.71 1.11 -17.85
N VAL A 594 22.43 1.63 -18.85
CA VAL A 594 22.01 2.81 -19.62
C VAL A 594 20.68 2.54 -20.33
N VAL A 595 20.51 1.36 -20.95
CA VAL A 595 19.25 0.96 -21.56
C VAL A 595 18.14 0.82 -20.52
N ALA A 596 18.43 0.26 -19.33
CA ALA A 596 17.45 0.18 -18.23
C ALA A 596 16.99 1.56 -17.75
N VAL A 597 17.92 2.52 -17.65
CA VAL A 597 17.60 3.92 -17.30
C VAL A 597 16.77 4.58 -18.41
N TRP A 598 17.19 4.43 -19.67
CA TRP A 598 16.48 5.01 -20.83
C TRP A 598 15.06 4.47 -20.96
N GLN A 599 14.87 3.14 -20.92
CA GLN A 599 13.54 2.54 -21.01
C GLN A 599 12.65 2.94 -19.83
N GLY A 600 13.22 3.05 -18.61
CA GLY A 600 12.49 3.45 -17.42
C GLY A 600 12.03 4.91 -17.48
N ILE A 601 12.93 5.82 -17.89
CA ILE A 601 12.59 7.24 -18.10
C ILE A 601 11.55 7.38 -19.21
N SER A 602 11.70 6.66 -20.32
CA SER A 602 10.72 6.67 -21.41
C SER A 602 9.34 6.22 -20.94
N PHE A 603 9.26 5.12 -20.20
CA PHE A 603 8.01 4.62 -19.61
C PHE A 603 7.37 5.66 -18.67
N MET A 604 8.14 6.20 -17.71
CA MET A 604 7.64 7.19 -16.75
C MET A 604 7.22 8.51 -17.43
N SER A 605 7.93 8.92 -18.48
CA SER A 605 7.56 10.09 -19.29
C SER A 605 6.24 9.86 -20.00
N GLN A 606 6.01 8.67 -20.57
CA GLN A 606 4.73 8.35 -21.21
C GLN A 606 3.58 8.35 -20.20
N ILE A 607 3.77 7.79 -19.00
CA ILE A 607 2.76 7.86 -17.92
C ILE A 607 2.36 9.33 -17.67
N LEU A 608 3.34 10.22 -17.45
CA LEU A 608 3.06 11.62 -17.15
C LEU A 608 2.46 12.41 -18.32
N ASN A 609 2.64 11.95 -19.56
CA ASN A 609 2.07 12.59 -20.75
C ASN A 609 0.69 12.07 -21.14
N GLN A 610 0.33 10.85 -20.73
CA GLN A 610 -0.92 10.19 -21.14
C GLN A 610 -1.96 10.10 -20.01
N GLU A 611 -1.53 10.06 -18.74
CA GLU A 611 -2.44 10.00 -17.61
C GLU A 611 -3.08 11.35 -17.27
N SER A 612 -4.34 11.29 -16.83
CA SER A 612 -5.02 12.46 -16.30
C SER A 612 -4.52 12.78 -14.86
N PRO A 613 -4.40 14.07 -14.51
CA PRO A 613 -3.93 14.46 -13.19
C PRO A 613 -5.02 14.29 -12.12
N ASN A 614 -4.85 13.35 -11.18
CA ASN A 614 -5.74 13.17 -10.04
C ASN A 614 -5.22 13.94 -8.80
N ARG A 615 -5.95 14.96 -8.36
CA ARG A 615 -5.60 15.75 -7.17
C ARG A 615 -6.49 15.35 -5.99
N ILE A 616 -5.92 14.58 -5.07
CA ILE A 616 -6.64 14.03 -3.91
C ILE A 616 -5.94 14.50 -2.64
N TYR A 617 -6.52 15.51 -1.99
CA TYR A 617 -5.92 16.09 -0.79
C TYR A 617 -6.44 15.43 0.47
N GLN A 618 -7.74 15.13 0.55
CA GLN A 618 -8.40 14.61 1.73
C GLN A 618 -9.41 13.51 1.40
N GLU A 619 -9.93 12.86 2.42
CA GLU A 619 -10.97 11.83 2.32
C GLU A 619 -12.22 12.31 1.57
N GLY A 620 -12.57 13.59 1.73
CA GLY A 620 -13.69 14.21 1.03
C GLY A 620 -13.55 14.20 -0.49
N ASN A 621 -12.37 13.93 -1.04
CA ASN A 621 -12.13 13.78 -2.48
C ASN A 621 -12.30 12.32 -2.99
N LEU A 622 -12.47 11.34 -2.09
CA LEU A 622 -12.56 9.93 -2.43
C LEU A 622 -14.02 9.46 -2.47
N THR A 623 -14.29 8.48 -3.33
CA THR A 623 -15.50 7.65 -3.27
C THR A 623 -15.26 6.44 -2.37
N THR A 624 -16.26 6.08 -1.58
CA THR A 624 -16.16 5.00 -0.58
C THR A 624 -16.52 3.62 -1.14
N CYS A 625 -17.00 3.55 -2.39
CA CYS A 625 -17.53 2.34 -3.03
C CYS A 625 -16.58 1.70 -4.07
N GLU A 626 -15.38 2.26 -4.25
CA GLU A 626 -14.25 1.75 -5.07
C GLU A 626 -13.59 0.52 -4.42
N VAL A 627 -14.36 -0.54 -4.18
CA VAL A 627 -13.89 -1.81 -3.59
C VAL A 627 -13.17 -2.74 -4.58
N SER A 628 -12.63 -2.19 -5.68
CA SER A 628 -12.09 -2.97 -6.80
C SER A 628 -13.13 -4.00 -7.28
N GLY A 629 -12.77 -5.28 -7.35
CA GLY A 629 -13.68 -6.39 -7.70
C GLY A 629 -14.74 -6.75 -6.64
N GLY A 630 -14.77 -6.11 -5.47
CA GLY A 630 -15.76 -6.41 -4.42
C GLY A 630 -15.58 -7.77 -3.75
N GLU A 631 -14.37 -8.34 -3.82
CA GLU A 631 -14.05 -9.71 -3.40
C GLU A 631 -14.42 -10.02 -1.93
N TYR A 632 -14.42 -9.01 -1.05
CA TYR A 632 -14.69 -9.17 0.39
C TYR A 632 -16.10 -8.72 0.79
N LEU A 633 -16.98 -8.46 -0.17
CA LEU A 633 -18.41 -8.28 0.09
C LEU A 633 -19.05 -9.60 0.51
N LEU A 634 -20.20 -9.52 1.17
CA LEU A 634 -21.05 -10.68 1.37
C LEU A 634 -21.63 -11.12 0.01
N LEU A 635 -21.95 -12.41 -0.12
CA LEU A 635 -22.64 -12.92 -1.30
C LEU A 635 -23.95 -12.17 -1.55
N ASN A 636 -24.30 -11.98 -2.82
CA ASN A 636 -25.52 -11.27 -3.25
C ASN A 636 -25.66 -9.81 -2.74
N SER A 637 -24.55 -9.11 -2.51
CA SER A 637 -24.58 -7.70 -2.11
C SER A 637 -24.83 -6.76 -3.30
N ASN A 638 -25.81 -5.86 -3.21
CA ASN A 638 -25.94 -4.70 -4.09
C ASN A 638 -25.50 -3.42 -3.37
N LYS A 639 -24.59 -2.66 -3.98
CA LYS A 639 -24.03 -1.42 -3.40
C LYS A 639 -25.06 -0.28 -3.35
N GLU A 640 -26.10 -0.33 -4.19
CA GLU A 640 -27.18 0.67 -4.22
C GLU A 640 -28.02 0.64 -2.95
N ASP A 641 -28.07 -0.51 -2.26
CA ASP A 641 -28.83 -0.69 -1.01
C ASP A 641 -28.09 -0.14 0.23
N TYR A 642 -26.87 0.37 0.07
CA TYR A 642 -26.03 0.88 1.16
C TYR A 642 -26.41 2.30 1.57
N ILE A 643 -27.63 2.40 2.11
CA ILE A 643 -28.22 3.59 2.71
C ILE A 643 -27.66 3.75 4.13
N ASN A 644 -27.06 4.90 4.43
CA ASN A 644 -26.48 5.18 5.74
C ASN A 644 -27.54 5.62 6.77
N ASP A 645 -28.57 4.80 6.95
CA ASP A 645 -29.64 5.00 7.92
C ASP A 645 -30.13 3.66 8.48
N VAL A 646 -30.93 3.72 9.55
CA VAL A 646 -31.64 2.58 10.12
C VAL A 646 -32.94 2.36 9.35
N THR A 647 -33.22 1.12 8.97
CA THR A 647 -34.46 0.76 8.28
C THR A 647 -35.35 -0.07 9.20
N TYR A 648 -36.56 0.39 9.48
CA TYR A 648 -37.53 -0.29 10.34
C TYR A 648 -38.98 0.17 10.06
N ASP A 649 -39.96 -0.61 10.53
CA ASP A 649 -41.39 -0.24 10.46
C ASP A 649 -41.74 0.74 11.60
N VAL A 650 -41.87 2.01 11.25
CA VAL A 650 -42.20 3.12 12.18
C VAL A 650 -43.56 2.96 12.86
N THR A 651 -44.46 2.12 12.34
CA THR A 651 -45.76 1.84 12.97
C THR A 651 -45.68 0.82 14.09
N LYS A 652 -44.59 0.02 14.13
CA LYS A 652 -44.42 -1.12 15.04
C LYS A 652 -43.30 -0.94 16.05
N MET A 653 -42.36 -0.04 15.79
CA MET A 653 -41.22 0.22 16.67
C MET A 653 -40.91 1.71 16.79
N GLU A 654 -40.27 2.06 17.90
CA GLU A 654 -39.73 3.39 18.15
C GLU A 654 -38.21 3.31 18.36
N VAL A 655 -37.42 4.05 17.57
CA VAL A 655 -35.97 4.16 17.71
C VAL A 655 -35.62 5.61 18.05
N LYS A 656 -35.27 5.89 19.31
CA LYS A 656 -35.12 7.29 19.82
C LYS A 656 -33.73 7.87 19.68
N LEU A 657 -32.71 7.02 19.83
CA LEU A 657 -31.32 7.44 19.81
C LEU A 657 -30.55 6.45 18.98
N TRP A 658 -29.85 7.00 18.01
CA TRP A 658 -28.82 6.34 17.23
C TRP A 658 -27.54 7.13 17.48
N ASN A 659 -26.51 6.49 18.03
CA ASN A 659 -25.18 7.08 18.15
C ASN A 659 -24.19 6.17 17.43
N ARG A 660 -23.54 6.73 16.41
CA ARG A 660 -22.58 6.02 15.59
C ARG A 660 -21.16 6.48 15.87
N GLN A 661 -20.34 5.54 16.31
CA GLN A 661 -18.89 5.71 16.43
C GLN A 661 -18.22 4.71 15.50
N TYR A 662 -18.03 5.09 14.24
CA TYR A 662 -17.41 4.25 13.21
C TYR A 662 -18.18 2.94 12.97
N ASN A 663 -17.60 1.79 13.35
CA ASN A 663 -18.19 0.45 13.27
C ASN A 663 -18.92 0.02 14.56
N LYS A 664 -19.17 0.96 15.47
CA LYS A 664 -19.93 0.73 16.69
C LYS A 664 -21.19 1.60 16.67
N LEU A 665 -22.33 0.96 16.87
CA LEU A 665 -23.65 1.58 16.90
C LEU A 665 -24.30 1.36 18.26
N GLU A 666 -24.89 2.42 18.81
CA GLU A 666 -25.74 2.36 19.99
C GLU A 666 -27.15 2.79 19.60
N LEU A 667 -28.13 1.94 19.89
CA LEU A 667 -29.53 2.09 19.49
C LEU A 667 -30.42 2.00 20.72
N ASN A 668 -31.30 2.98 20.94
CA ASN A 668 -32.36 2.87 21.94
C ASN A 668 -33.66 2.44 21.25
N ILE A 669 -34.08 1.19 21.47
CA ILE A 669 -35.15 0.52 20.73
C ILE A 669 -36.30 0.21 21.67
N THR A 670 -37.52 0.51 21.24
CA THR A 670 -38.76 0.06 21.87
C THR A 670 -39.62 -0.68 20.84
N ASN A 671 -39.90 -1.95 21.08
CA ASN A 671 -40.90 -2.71 20.32
C ASN A 671 -42.29 -2.39 20.88
N LEU A 672 -43.19 -1.92 20.02
CA LEU A 672 -44.56 -1.52 20.40
C LEU A 672 -45.57 -2.67 20.18
N THR A 673 -45.10 -3.82 19.71
CA THR A 673 -45.92 -4.97 19.34
C THR A 673 -45.67 -6.18 20.23
N GLN A 674 -46.64 -7.08 20.27
CA GLN A 674 -46.57 -8.40 20.90
C GLN A 674 -45.99 -9.45 19.94
N GLU A 675 -45.21 -9.01 18.95
CA GLU A 675 -44.57 -9.87 17.96
C GLU A 675 -43.11 -9.45 17.77
N GLU A 676 -42.27 -10.38 17.34
CA GLU A 676 -40.88 -10.07 16.98
C GLU A 676 -40.84 -9.12 15.78
N GLN A 677 -40.06 -8.04 15.90
CA GLN A 677 -39.87 -7.05 14.85
C GLN A 677 -38.43 -7.02 14.36
N GLN A 678 -38.21 -6.41 13.20
CA GLN A 678 -36.92 -6.42 12.52
C GLN A 678 -36.43 -5.00 12.25
N ILE A 679 -35.15 -4.79 12.54
CA ILE A 679 -34.45 -3.53 12.30
C ILE A 679 -33.16 -3.83 11.54
N GLU A 680 -32.92 -3.10 10.45
CA GLU A 680 -31.66 -3.16 9.71
C GLU A 680 -30.84 -1.91 9.99
N ILE A 681 -29.53 -2.11 10.16
CA ILE A 681 -28.58 -1.04 10.46
C ILE A 681 -27.52 -0.97 9.35
N PRO A 682 -26.90 0.19 9.11
CA PRO A 682 -25.95 0.38 8.02
C PRO A 682 -24.55 -0.05 8.44
N LEU A 683 -24.41 -1.33 8.77
CA LEU A 683 -23.17 -2.06 8.96
C LEU A 683 -23.30 -3.38 8.20
N LEU A 684 -22.23 -3.85 7.56
CA LEU A 684 -22.23 -5.16 6.91
C LEU A 684 -22.01 -6.28 7.93
N TYR A 685 -22.72 -7.40 7.71
CA TYR A 685 -22.70 -8.59 8.57
C TYR A 685 -21.41 -9.42 8.43
N TYR A 686 -20.29 -8.85 8.87
CA TYR A 686 -19.03 -9.58 8.98
C TYR A 686 -18.99 -10.48 10.23
N LYS A 687 -18.35 -11.64 10.12
CA LYS A 687 -18.22 -12.60 11.23
C LYS A 687 -17.45 -11.96 12.38
N GLY A 688 -18.10 -11.77 13.53
CA GLY A 688 -17.50 -11.14 14.72
C GLY A 688 -18.30 -9.95 15.25
N TYR A 689 -19.27 -9.43 14.48
CA TYR A 689 -20.25 -8.51 15.06
C TYR A 689 -21.08 -9.20 16.16
N LYS A 690 -21.44 -8.44 17.19
CA LYS A 690 -22.37 -8.84 18.25
C LYS A 690 -23.28 -7.65 18.60
N ALA A 691 -24.48 -7.95 19.07
CA ALA A 691 -25.45 -6.96 19.55
C ALA A 691 -25.69 -7.19 21.05
N GLU A 692 -25.09 -6.37 21.91
CA GLU A 692 -25.15 -6.48 23.37
C GLU A 692 -26.24 -5.58 23.96
N ILE A 693 -27.05 -6.11 24.88
CA ILE A 693 -28.12 -5.36 25.57
C ILE A 693 -27.55 -4.68 26.82
N LYS A 694 -27.95 -3.44 27.09
CA LYS A 694 -27.52 -2.62 28.24
C LYS A 694 -28.13 -3.13 29.56
N GLY A 695 -27.61 -4.25 30.01
CA GLY A 695 -28.09 -5.00 31.18
C GLY A 695 -27.59 -6.45 31.21
N GLY A 696 -26.99 -6.90 30.11
CA GLY A 696 -26.48 -8.25 29.93
C GLY A 696 -27.35 -9.04 28.93
N GLY A 697 -26.70 -9.91 28.16
CA GLY A 697 -27.33 -10.67 27.10
C GLY A 697 -27.06 -10.10 25.71
N TYR A 698 -27.50 -10.86 24.70
CA TYR A 698 -27.25 -10.55 23.29
C TYR A 698 -28.52 -10.73 22.47
N LEU A 699 -28.72 -9.87 21.48
CA LEU A 699 -29.70 -10.08 20.42
C LEU A 699 -29.12 -10.93 19.29
N GLY A 700 -29.99 -11.68 18.63
CA GLY A 700 -29.66 -12.37 17.40
C GLY A 700 -29.35 -11.37 16.29
N ILE A 701 -28.27 -11.62 15.54
CA ILE A 701 -27.91 -10.88 14.33
C ILE A 701 -27.90 -11.82 13.13
N LYS A 702 -28.41 -11.32 11.99
CA LYS A 702 -28.42 -12.02 10.71
C LYS A 702 -28.04 -11.07 9.57
N ALA A 703 -27.71 -11.63 8.41
CA ALA A 703 -27.62 -10.85 7.18
C ALA A 703 -29.04 -10.51 6.69
N GLY A 704 -29.33 -9.21 6.57
CA GLY A 704 -30.51 -8.66 5.94
C GLY A 704 -30.25 -8.25 4.48
N THR A 705 -30.95 -7.21 4.03
CA THR A 705 -30.85 -6.68 2.67
C THR A 705 -29.40 -6.34 2.31
N SER A 706 -28.90 -6.89 1.19
CA SER A 706 -27.52 -6.72 0.71
C SER A 706 -26.45 -6.94 1.78
N GLY A 707 -26.68 -7.85 2.72
CA GLY A 707 -25.72 -8.19 3.77
C GLY A 707 -25.62 -7.17 4.91
N ARG A 708 -26.54 -6.21 5.00
CA ARG A 708 -26.67 -5.33 6.18
C ARG A 708 -26.97 -6.15 7.44
N ILE A 709 -26.54 -5.68 8.60
CA ILE A 709 -26.87 -6.33 9.87
C ILE A 709 -28.35 -6.12 10.15
N ARG A 710 -29.07 -7.22 10.32
CA ARG A 710 -30.44 -7.26 10.82
C ARG A 710 -30.46 -7.76 12.26
N LEU A 711 -31.16 -7.04 13.13
CA LEU A 711 -31.47 -7.47 14.49
C LEU A 711 -32.92 -7.95 14.54
N ASP A 712 -33.12 -9.09 15.18
CA ASP A 712 -34.45 -9.59 15.53
C ASP A 712 -34.77 -9.08 16.96
N ILE A 713 -35.79 -8.22 17.08
CA ILE A 713 -36.16 -7.50 18.31
C ILE A 713 -37.36 -8.22 18.96
N PRO A 714 -37.21 -8.78 20.18
CA PRO A 714 -38.28 -9.51 20.87
C PRO A 714 -39.52 -8.65 21.16
N GLU A 715 -40.65 -9.31 21.42
CA GLU A 715 -41.87 -8.66 21.96
C GLU A 715 -41.56 -7.89 23.25
N ASP A 716 -42.24 -6.76 23.44
CA ASP A 716 -42.09 -5.87 24.62
C ASP A 716 -40.64 -5.43 24.93
N PHE A 717 -39.73 -5.53 23.96
CA PHE A 717 -38.34 -5.12 24.14
C PHE A 717 -38.24 -3.60 24.30
N LYS A 718 -37.59 -3.16 25.38
CA LYS A 718 -37.31 -1.75 25.65
C LYS A 718 -35.97 -1.59 26.32
N ASP A 719 -34.91 -1.47 25.52
CA ASP A 719 -33.57 -1.29 26.03
C ASP A 719 -32.64 -0.63 25.00
N THR A 720 -31.43 -0.33 25.44
CA THR A 720 -30.34 0.12 24.59
C THR A 720 -29.51 -1.08 24.12
N VAL A 721 -29.28 -1.17 22.82
CA VAL A 721 -28.48 -2.21 22.16
C VAL A 721 -27.22 -1.58 21.60
N THR A 722 -26.07 -2.18 21.90
CA THR A 722 -24.79 -1.82 21.31
C THR A 722 -24.37 -2.88 20.30
N VAL A 723 -24.27 -2.50 19.03
CA VAL A 723 -23.74 -3.37 17.97
C VAL A 723 -22.29 -2.99 17.68
N GLY A 724 -21.40 -3.97 17.71
CA GLY A 724 -19.99 -3.73 17.42
C GLY A 724 -19.23 -5.00 17.08
N PHE A 725 -18.10 -4.83 16.39
CA PHE A 725 -17.20 -5.94 16.04
C PHE A 725 -16.34 -6.32 17.24
N GLU A 726 -16.39 -7.59 17.62
CA GLU A 726 -15.56 -8.17 18.67
C GLU A 726 -14.72 -9.31 18.10
N GLU A 727 -13.40 -9.19 18.23
CA GLU A 727 -12.48 -10.22 17.74
C GLU A 727 -12.60 -11.51 18.58
N PRO A 728 -12.63 -12.69 17.94
CA PRO A 728 -12.60 -13.96 18.64
C PRO A 728 -11.36 -14.11 19.55
N TRP A 729 -11.52 -14.75 20.71
CA TRP A 729 -10.44 -14.93 21.69
C TRP A 729 -9.19 -15.62 21.12
N TYR A 730 -9.36 -16.55 20.16
CA TYR A 730 -8.23 -17.26 19.54
C TYR A 730 -7.43 -16.36 18.59
N TRP A 731 -8.03 -15.30 18.02
CA TRP A 731 -7.28 -14.27 17.29
C TRP A 731 -6.35 -13.53 18.23
N ARG A 732 -6.84 -13.11 19.41
CA ARG A 732 -6.04 -12.42 20.43
C ARG A 732 -4.87 -13.26 20.93
N ILE A 733 -5.06 -14.56 21.11
CA ILE A 733 -3.94 -15.47 21.47
C ILE A 733 -2.90 -15.54 20.35
N CYS A 734 -3.34 -15.61 19.09
CA CYS A 734 -2.42 -15.62 17.95
C CYS A 734 -1.61 -14.32 17.83
N GLU A 735 -2.24 -13.16 18.11
CA GLU A 735 -1.56 -11.87 18.23
C GLU A 735 -0.46 -11.90 19.30
N LEU A 736 -0.76 -12.43 20.49
CA LEU A 736 0.22 -12.57 21.57
C LEU A 736 1.38 -13.50 21.19
N ILE A 737 1.10 -14.65 20.57
CA ILE A 737 2.14 -15.60 20.12
C ILE A 737 3.05 -14.94 19.09
N SER A 738 2.50 -14.24 18.10
CA SER A 738 3.28 -13.53 17.09
C SER A 738 4.13 -12.42 17.69
N LEU A 739 3.57 -11.64 18.63
CA LEU A 739 4.31 -10.59 19.34
C LEU A 739 5.46 -11.16 20.17
N LEU A 740 5.23 -12.21 20.95
CA LEU A 740 6.27 -12.87 21.74
C LEU A 740 7.37 -13.46 20.85
N SER A 741 6.98 -14.10 19.74
CA SER A 741 7.92 -14.64 18.76
C SER A 741 8.81 -13.54 18.18
N PHE A 742 8.23 -12.40 17.82
CA PHE A 742 8.97 -11.23 17.36
C PHE A 742 9.96 -10.72 18.42
N ILE A 743 9.49 -10.51 19.66
CA ILE A 743 10.33 -10.03 20.77
C ILE A 743 11.50 -10.98 21.03
N ILE A 744 11.26 -12.30 21.06
CA ILE A 744 12.31 -13.31 21.28
C ILE A 744 13.38 -13.24 20.18
N ILE A 745 12.98 -13.10 18.91
CA ILE A 745 13.91 -12.99 17.78
C ILE A 745 14.75 -11.72 17.89
N VAL A 746 14.11 -10.58 18.18
CA VAL A 746 14.77 -9.28 18.34
C VAL A 746 15.75 -9.31 19.51
N ILE A 747 15.35 -9.83 20.68
CA ILE A 747 16.22 -9.96 21.86
C ILE A 747 17.41 -10.86 21.54
N ASN A 748 17.20 -12.01 20.89
CA ASN A 748 18.28 -12.92 20.52
C ASN A 748 19.25 -12.29 19.51
N PHE A 749 18.75 -11.45 18.61
CA PHE A 749 19.57 -10.67 17.69
C PHE A 749 20.45 -9.66 18.45
N PHE A 750 19.87 -8.89 19.39
CA PHE A 750 20.60 -7.86 20.14
C PHE A 750 21.54 -8.42 21.21
N LYS A 751 21.11 -9.38 22.05
CA LYS A 751 21.97 -10.00 23.09
C LYS A 751 23.24 -10.56 22.48
N ARG A 752 23.15 -11.21 21.32
CA ARG A 752 24.32 -11.76 20.62
C ARG A 752 25.24 -10.69 20.05
N ASN A 753 24.70 -9.58 19.51
CA ASN A 753 25.53 -8.47 19.04
C ASN A 753 26.25 -7.73 20.17
N ILE A 754 25.62 -7.62 21.36
CA ILE A 754 26.25 -7.05 22.56
C ILE A 754 27.41 -7.92 23.04
N ILE A 755 27.20 -9.24 23.16
CA ILE A 755 28.25 -10.21 23.56
C ILE A 755 29.42 -10.21 22.58
N LEU A 756 29.15 -10.09 21.27
CA LEU A 756 30.22 -10.02 20.26
C LEU A 756 31.01 -8.72 20.35
N SER A 757 30.35 -7.61 20.69
CA SER A 757 31.03 -6.32 20.91
C SER A 757 31.92 -6.31 22.16
N SER A 758 31.54 -7.06 23.20
CA SER A 758 32.35 -7.21 24.42
C SER A 758 33.53 -8.16 24.20
N MET A 759 33.34 -9.30 23.53
CA MET A 759 34.44 -10.22 23.19
C MET A 759 35.45 -9.61 22.21
N GLY A 760 35.00 -8.81 21.24
CA GLY A 760 35.89 -8.06 20.33
C GLY A 760 36.69 -6.95 21.02
N LYS A 761 36.20 -6.43 22.15
CA LYS A 761 36.97 -5.51 23.02
C LYS A 761 38.01 -6.26 23.85
N ILE A 762 37.66 -7.44 24.39
CA ILE A 762 38.58 -8.26 25.20
C ILE A 762 39.81 -8.69 24.36
N ARG A 763 39.59 -9.22 23.14
CA ARG A 763 40.70 -9.57 22.21
C ARG A 763 41.59 -8.39 21.81
N LYS A 764 41.05 -7.17 21.76
CA LYS A 764 41.85 -5.96 21.47
C LYS A 764 42.69 -5.49 22.66
N VAL A 765 42.25 -5.78 23.89
CA VAL A 765 42.99 -5.47 25.11
C VAL A 765 44.10 -6.51 25.34
N GLU A 766 43.89 -7.76 24.95
CA GLU A 766 44.92 -8.82 24.96
C GLU A 766 46.01 -8.57 23.90
N ASN A 767 45.64 -8.20 22.66
CA ASN A 767 46.60 -7.88 21.60
C ASN A 767 47.31 -6.52 21.77
N SER A 768 46.93 -5.69 22.74
CA SER A 768 47.67 -4.47 23.10
C SER A 768 48.61 -4.68 24.30
N LYS A 769 48.65 -5.91 24.83
CA LYS A 769 49.54 -6.34 25.94
C LYS A 769 50.59 -7.37 25.48
N GLN A 770 50.61 -7.71 24.20
CA GLN A 770 51.73 -8.32 23.47
C GLN A 770 52.29 -7.26 22.53
#